data_AF-A0A409VDW9-F1
#
_entry.id   AF-A0A409VDW9-F1
#
_cell.length_a   1.000
_cell.length_b   1.000
_cell.length_c   1.000
_cell.angle_alpha   90.00
_cell.angle_beta   90.00
_cell.angle_gamma   90.00
#
_symmetry.space_group_name_H-M   'P 1'
#
loop_
_entity.id
_entity.type
_entity.pdbx_description
1 polymer ?
#
loop_
_entity_poly.entity_id
_entity_poly.type
_entity_poly.pdbx_seq_one_letter_code
_entity_poly.pdbx_strand_id
1 'polypeptide(L)'
;MSIFIPAPPAKTSLGRYRLLSSRAGVHVSPLQLGAMNIGDKWHVHGMGSMNKESSFQLLDAYYESGGNFIDTANLYQDETSEEFIGEWAEQRGVRDQMFIATKYTGDFTRARDNVKQKIMYAGNSSKSLLLSVEASLKKLRTTYIDLLYVHLWDWDTSIEEVIHSLHSFVLQHKVLYLGISDAPAWVVSRANQYARDHALTPFVVYQGAWNILERSFEREIIPMARAEGMALAPWNVLAAGKLRTDEEEERRRQTGEGGRTAFKPNWERNEKEKAVSKALEKIAAEVGAKHITSVAIAYVMHKAAYVFPIIGGRKVEHLLANIEALDISLSADQIKQLESVVPFDPGFPNTMIGDGSTTSYFLKCSGNIDDKPAVTPVSHAQQKNHISQLFFATMTLFNFPPPPKSSLGRYRVLSSRAGVHVSPLQLGAASIGDKWHAQGMGSMDKESSFKLLDAYYDLGGNFIDTANFYQEESSEEFIGEWAEERGIRDQLFLATKYTGNFVASRDDVKQKIMYAGNNSKSLHLSVEASLKKLRTTYIDLLYIHVWDWDTSIEELMQSLHTLVLQRKVFYLGASDTPAWVVAKANQYAKDHALTPFVIYQGAWNIMDRAFEREIIPMARAEGMALAPWNILAGGKIRTDAEEERRRQTGEGGRTAFQPNGKWERNEKEREVSKGLEKVANEIGAKSITSVAIAYLMHKTPYVFPIVGGRKVEHLLANIEAVDISLTEDQIKFLEGLVPIDLGFPTAMIGDGTAPSPFFRSSGIVENKPLLAPAESAGIKAGETVWLTSIAKVPPLSSYSSSTSNVGLPLSTPSEIFSWALSGAVLKGSKWHAIGWGSMDKDSSFTLLDEYYDLGGNFIDTANFYQEETSEEFIGEWAEQREIRDQMFIATKYSFSYALYRDNIKQKVMYTGNNTKSLNLSVEASLKKLRTTYLDLLYVHFWDWDTSIEEVMHSLHALVVQRKVYYLGISDTPAWVVARANQYARDHALTPFVVYQGSWNIMDRAFEREIIPMARAEGMALAPWNVLAAGRIRSDADEEERRQTGEGGRRYQTDGKWERNERERNVCEGLEKVAGEIGAQSITSIAIAYLMHKAPYVFPIVGGRKVEHLLANIEALDISLSADQMKYLDDLVPFDPGFPTSMIGDGTTSGEFLRLSGEVENKPLLSPVPHRANNPS
;
A
#
# COMPACT_ATOMS: atom_id res chain seq x y z
N MET A 1 -20.35 12.18 -19.56
CA MET A 1 -19.74 13.06 -18.54
C MET A 1 -19.21 12.19 -17.42
N SER A 2 -18.09 12.52 -16.78
CA SER A 2 -17.62 11.76 -15.61
C SER A 2 -18.47 12.09 -14.38
N ILE A 3 -18.71 11.09 -13.53
CA ILE A 3 -19.28 11.29 -12.18
C ILE A 3 -18.21 11.79 -11.20
N PHE A 4 -16.97 11.37 -11.40
CA PHE A 4 -15.79 11.87 -10.71
C PHE A 4 -15.20 12.97 -11.58
N ILE A 5 -15.73 14.19 -11.44
CA ILE A 5 -15.12 15.38 -12.03
C ILE A 5 -13.89 15.74 -11.16
N PRO A 6 -12.70 15.93 -11.73
CA PRO A 6 -11.54 16.34 -10.95
C PRO A 6 -11.77 17.66 -10.23
N ALA A 7 -11.19 17.81 -9.03
CA ALA A 7 -11.22 19.05 -8.28
C ALA A 7 -10.67 20.23 -9.12
N PRO A 8 -11.23 21.44 -9.00
CA PRO A 8 -10.76 22.59 -9.75
C PRO A 8 -9.30 22.94 -9.39
N PRO A 9 -8.53 23.58 -10.30
CA PRO A 9 -7.17 24.01 -10.04
C PRO A 9 -7.02 24.79 -8.73
N ALA A 10 -6.10 24.36 -7.88
CA ALA A 10 -5.84 25.01 -6.59
C ALA A 10 -5.37 26.46 -6.80
N LYS A 11 -6.02 27.39 -6.08
CA LYS A 11 -5.77 28.85 -6.17
C LYS A 11 -4.33 29.26 -5.85
N THR A 12 -3.66 28.51 -4.99
CA THR A 12 -2.21 28.59 -4.74
C THR A 12 -1.66 27.17 -4.57
N SER A 13 -0.34 26.99 -4.63
CA SER A 13 0.32 25.71 -4.37
C SER A 13 0.12 25.20 -2.93
N LEU A 14 -0.34 26.03 -1.99
CA LEU A 14 -0.72 25.61 -0.63
C LEU A 14 -1.95 24.68 -0.63
N GLY A 15 -2.85 24.84 -1.60
CA GLY A 15 -4.04 23.99 -1.78
C GLY A 15 -3.77 22.68 -2.53
N ARG A 16 -2.51 22.24 -2.61
CA ARG A 16 -2.10 20.92 -3.10
C ARG A 16 -1.67 20.11 -1.89
N TYR A 17 -2.52 19.19 -1.46
CA TYR A 17 -2.36 18.50 -0.18
C TYR A 17 -1.42 17.30 -0.31
N ARG A 18 -0.75 16.95 0.78
CA ARG A 18 0.24 15.88 0.85
C ARG A 18 -0.16 14.92 1.95
N LEU A 19 0.03 13.62 1.70
CA LEU A 19 -0.10 12.58 2.71
C LEU A 19 0.80 12.90 3.92
N LEU A 20 0.24 12.94 5.13
CA LEU A 20 0.96 13.38 6.32
C LEU A 20 2.17 12.47 6.62
N SER A 21 1.98 11.15 6.68
CA SER A 21 3.07 10.19 6.87
C SER A 21 2.71 8.82 6.30
N SER A 22 3.66 7.88 6.28
CA SER A 22 3.36 6.49 5.88
C SER A 22 2.50 5.72 6.89
N ARG A 23 2.11 6.34 8.02
CA ARG A 23 1.28 5.79 9.10
C ARG A 23 0.06 6.68 9.43
N ALA A 24 -0.27 7.65 8.58
CA ALA A 24 -1.42 8.53 8.75
C ALA A 24 -1.95 8.99 7.37
N GLY A 25 -3.03 8.36 6.88
CA GLY A 25 -3.65 8.56 5.56
C GLY A 25 -4.25 9.96 5.31
N VAL A 26 -4.25 10.82 6.32
CA VAL A 26 -4.78 12.18 6.25
C VAL A 26 -3.92 13.08 5.35
N HIS A 27 -4.57 13.88 4.53
CA HIS A 27 -3.94 14.77 3.56
C HIS A 27 -3.98 16.24 4.04
N VAL A 28 -2.81 16.82 4.27
CA VAL A 28 -2.65 18.16 4.86
C VAL A 28 -1.90 19.10 3.91
N SER A 29 -2.08 20.41 4.09
CA SER A 29 -1.36 21.43 3.31
C SER A 29 0.15 21.41 3.65
N PRO A 30 1.05 21.60 2.68
CA PRO A 30 2.50 21.44 2.84
C PRO A 30 3.16 22.35 3.88
N LEU A 31 2.51 23.47 4.23
CA LEU A 31 2.94 24.46 5.21
C LEU A 31 1.90 24.54 6.32
N GLN A 32 2.33 24.41 7.58
CA GLN A 32 1.46 24.55 8.75
C GLN A 32 1.45 26.01 9.23
N LEU A 33 0.28 26.55 9.59
CA LEU A 33 0.18 27.87 10.22
C LEU A 33 0.48 27.76 11.71
N GLY A 34 1.65 28.27 12.14
CA GLY A 34 2.07 28.28 13.53
C GLY A 34 1.40 29.38 14.35
N ALA A 35 0.44 29.01 15.20
CA ALA A 35 -0.44 29.89 15.95
C ALA A 35 0.18 30.54 17.20
N MET A 36 1.49 30.36 17.46
CA MET A 36 2.18 30.96 18.62
C MET A 36 2.06 32.50 18.69
N ASN A 37 1.76 33.16 17.57
CA ASN A 37 1.49 34.60 17.50
C ASN A 37 0.00 34.98 17.57
N ILE A 38 -0.91 34.02 17.38
CA ILE A 38 -2.38 34.19 17.41
C ILE A 38 -2.82 34.18 18.88
N GLY A 39 -3.53 35.24 19.30
CA GLY A 39 -3.78 35.53 20.71
C GLY A 39 -2.97 36.76 21.19
N ASP A 40 -3.42 37.40 22.26
CA ASP A 40 -3.13 38.82 22.55
C ASP A 40 -2.13 39.10 23.69
N LYS A 41 -1.79 38.10 24.51
CA LYS A 41 -1.17 38.30 25.84
C LYS A 41 0.35 38.50 25.87
N TRP A 42 1.14 37.80 25.04
CA TRP A 42 2.60 37.68 25.20
C TRP A 42 3.44 38.83 24.65
N HIS A 43 2.83 39.95 24.25
CA HIS A 43 3.56 41.17 23.88
C HIS A 43 4.54 41.62 24.98
N VAL A 44 4.09 41.57 26.25
CA VAL A 44 4.88 41.96 27.43
C VAL A 44 6.10 41.06 27.69
N HIS A 45 6.22 39.91 27.02
CA HIS A 45 7.32 38.97 27.14
C HIS A 45 8.30 39.01 25.94
N GLY A 46 8.15 39.96 25.01
CA GLY A 46 9.04 40.07 23.84
C GLY A 46 8.87 38.95 22.79
N MET A 47 7.77 38.19 22.87
CA MET A 47 7.38 37.16 21.89
C MET A 47 6.49 37.73 20.77
N GLY A 48 5.77 38.81 21.08
CA GLY A 48 4.73 39.40 20.23
C GLY A 48 3.35 38.77 20.47
N SER A 49 2.32 39.42 19.92
CA SER A 49 0.92 38.97 19.97
C SER A 49 0.13 39.56 18.80
N MET A 50 -1.14 39.16 18.66
CA MET A 50 -2.12 39.65 17.69
C MET A 50 -3.48 39.86 18.35
N ASN A 51 -4.23 40.90 17.97
CA ASN A 51 -5.62 41.03 18.41
C ASN A 51 -6.53 40.02 17.67
N LYS A 52 -7.76 39.82 18.15
CA LYS A 52 -8.70 38.85 17.55
C LYS A 52 -8.96 39.13 16.06
N GLU A 53 -9.16 40.40 15.70
CA GLU A 53 -9.45 40.81 14.32
C GLU A 53 -8.32 40.44 13.34
N SER A 54 -7.08 40.85 13.61
CA SER A 54 -5.92 40.51 12.78
C SER A 54 -5.61 39.01 12.78
N SER A 55 -5.92 38.31 13.89
CA SER A 55 -5.82 36.85 13.96
C SER A 55 -6.82 36.19 12.99
N PHE A 56 -8.07 36.64 12.98
CA PHE A 56 -9.10 36.12 12.09
C PHE A 56 -8.77 36.45 10.62
N GLN A 57 -8.28 37.65 10.32
CA GLN A 57 -7.81 38.01 8.97
C GLN A 57 -6.66 37.10 8.48
N LEU A 58 -5.74 36.69 9.37
CA LEU A 58 -4.66 35.76 9.01
C LEU A 58 -5.17 34.33 8.81
N LEU A 59 -6.10 33.86 9.64
CA LEU A 59 -6.73 32.55 9.52
C LEU A 59 -7.59 32.44 8.25
N ASP A 60 -8.42 33.46 7.98
CA ASP A 60 -9.20 33.59 6.74
C ASP A 60 -8.27 33.60 5.51
N ALA A 61 -7.16 34.37 5.54
CA ALA A 61 -6.21 34.39 4.43
C ALA A 61 -5.48 33.05 4.19
N TYR A 62 -5.21 32.28 5.25
CA TYR A 62 -4.62 30.94 5.15
C TYR A 62 -5.60 29.95 4.52
N TYR A 63 -6.83 29.89 5.04
CA TYR A 63 -7.89 29.03 4.52
C TYR A 63 -8.26 29.36 3.06
N GLU A 64 -8.44 30.65 2.73
CA GLU A 64 -8.72 31.11 1.36
C GLU A 64 -7.51 30.99 0.41
N SER A 65 -6.32 30.62 0.89
CA SER A 65 -5.17 30.24 0.06
C SER A 65 -5.09 28.74 -0.21
N GLY A 66 -5.92 27.93 0.46
CA GLY A 66 -5.88 26.46 0.42
C GLY A 66 -5.16 25.81 1.60
N GLY A 67 -4.79 26.59 2.63
CA GLY A 67 -4.21 26.05 3.87
C GLY A 67 -5.24 25.33 4.71
N ASN A 68 -4.84 24.20 5.32
CA ASN A 68 -5.71 23.41 6.19
C ASN A 68 -5.06 22.99 7.52
N PHE A 69 -3.74 23.14 7.69
CA PHE A 69 -2.99 22.62 8.84
C PHE A 69 -2.63 23.76 9.82
N ILE A 70 -3.24 23.80 11.00
CA ILE A 70 -2.91 24.77 12.06
C ILE A 70 -2.20 24.07 13.22
N ASP A 71 -1.09 24.64 13.69
CA ASP A 71 -0.38 24.20 14.90
C ASP A 71 -0.56 25.22 16.03
N THR A 72 -1.15 24.81 17.15
CA THR A 72 -1.23 25.61 18.39
C THR A 72 -0.79 24.78 19.62
N ALA A 73 -1.01 25.25 20.84
CA ALA A 73 -0.78 24.50 22.09
C ALA A 73 -1.67 25.03 23.22
N ASN A 74 -1.94 24.19 24.23
CA ASN A 74 -2.83 24.49 25.36
C ASN A 74 -2.56 25.85 26.08
N LEU A 75 -1.30 26.28 26.10
CA LEU A 75 -0.79 27.45 26.81
C LEU A 75 -0.51 28.69 25.91
N TYR A 76 -0.60 28.57 24.58
CA TYR A 76 -0.17 29.63 23.66
C TYR A 76 -0.97 30.93 23.84
N GLN A 77 -0.24 32.05 23.94
CA GLN A 77 -0.79 33.39 24.25
C GLN A 77 -1.67 33.41 25.51
N ASP A 78 -1.26 32.62 26.52
CA ASP A 78 -2.01 32.36 27.75
C ASP A 78 -3.44 31.94 27.44
N GLU A 79 -3.52 30.82 26.71
CA GLU A 79 -4.72 30.11 26.23
C GLU A 79 -5.49 30.77 25.09
N THR A 80 -5.37 32.09 24.89
CA THR A 80 -6.18 32.81 23.89
C THR A 80 -5.94 32.40 22.44
N SER A 81 -4.84 31.70 22.15
CA SER A 81 -4.58 31.11 20.82
C SER A 81 -5.64 30.07 20.43
N GLU A 82 -5.92 29.11 21.32
CA GLU A 82 -6.94 28.09 21.09
C GLU A 82 -8.35 28.69 21.07
N GLU A 83 -8.63 29.65 21.96
CA GLU A 83 -9.92 30.34 22.01
C GLU A 83 -10.24 31.10 20.71
N PHE A 84 -9.25 31.76 20.11
CA PHE A 84 -9.42 32.51 18.87
C PHE A 84 -9.57 31.55 17.67
N ILE A 85 -8.81 30.44 17.63
CA ILE A 85 -8.94 29.42 16.58
C ILE A 85 -10.30 28.73 16.64
N GLY A 86 -10.75 28.33 17.84
CA GLY A 86 -12.06 27.68 18.03
C GLY A 86 -13.22 28.59 17.65
N GLU A 87 -13.20 29.84 18.10
CA GLU A 87 -14.21 30.83 17.74
C GLU A 87 -14.24 31.12 16.23
N TRP A 88 -13.08 31.20 15.58
CA TRP A 88 -12.99 31.38 14.14
C TRP A 88 -13.54 30.16 13.38
N ALA A 89 -13.11 28.95 13.74
CA ALA A 89 -13.50 27.72 13.07
C ALA A 89 -15.01 27.44 13.18
N GLU A 90 -15.59 27.75 14.34
CA GLU A 90 -17.03 27.74 14.60
C GLU A 90 -17.77 28.79 13.76
N GLN A 91 -17.39 30.07 13.84
CA GLN A 91 -18.06 31.16 13.11
C GLN A 91 -18.01 31.03 11.58
N ARG A 92 -16.96 30.37 11.04
CA ARG A 92 -16.83 30.12 9.59
C ARG A 92 -17.46 28.80 9.14
N GLY A 93 -17.81 27.90 10.06
CA GLY A 93 -18.29 26.55 9.73
C GLY A 93 -17.22 25.67 9.07
N VAL A 94 -15.94 25.86 9.43
CA VAL A 94 -14.79 25.20 8.77
C VAL A 94 -14.08 24.15 9.62
N ARG A 95 -14.51 23.90 10.87
CA ARG A 95 -13.83 22.97 11.81
C ARG A 95 -13.38 21.66 11.16
N ASP A 96 -14.26 20.99 10.42
CA ASP A 96 -13.99 19.69 9.83
C ASP A 96 -13.09 19.75 8.58
N GLN A 97 -13.07 20.90 7.90
CA GLN A 97 -12.17 21.20 6.78
C GLN A 97 -10.72 21.45 7.27
N MET A 98 -10.55 21.88 8.53
CA MET A 98 -9.24 22.18 9.12
C MET A 98 -8.67 20.98 9.88
N PHE A 99 -7.37 20.73 9.72
CA PHE A 99 -6.56 19.84 10.55
C PHE A 99 -5.89 20.68 11.65
N ILE A 100 -6.42 20.60 12.88
CA ILE A 100 -5.98 21.43 14.01
C ILE A 100 -5.16 20.55 14.97
N ALA A 101 -3.87 20.85 15.06
CA ALA A 101 -2.97 20.27 16.03
C ALA A 101 -2.86 21.15 17.28
N THR A 102 -2.88 20.53 18.46
CA THR A 102 -2.54 21.18 19.73
C THR A 102 -1.62 20.29 20.57
N LYS A 103 -1.20 20.76 21.74
CA LYS A 103 -0.19 20.11 22.58
C LYS A 103 -0.54 20.25 24.06
N TYR A 104 -0.18 19.25 24.86
CA TYR A 104 -0.28 19.30 26.33
C TYR A 104 1.09 19.56 26.98
N THR A 105 1.44 18.82 28.04
CA THR A 105 2.66 18.93 28.88
C THR A 105 2.87 20.25 29.64
N GLY A 106 2.62 21.41 29.03
CA GLY A 106 2.89 22.71 29.65
C GLY A 106 1.71 23.28 30.44
N ASP A 107 2.02 24.01 31.53
CA ASP A 107 1.03 24.62 32.43
C ASP A 107 0.21 25.71 31.73
N PHE A 108 -0.95 25.33 31.19
CA PHE A 108 -1.92 26.28 30.65
C PHE A 108 -2.56 27.16 31.74
N THR A 109 -2.51 26.75 33.02
CA THR A 109 -3.02 27.54 34.14
C THR A 109 -2.02 28.57 34.66
N ARG A 110 -0.82 28.69 34.05
CA ARG A 110 0.28 29.56 34.54
C ARG A 110 -0.14 31.01 34.83
N ALA A 111 -1.02 31.57 34.00
CA ALA A 111 -1.52 32.95 34.12
C ALA A 111 -2.78 33.10 35.00
N ARG A 112 -3.35 31.99 35.51
CA ARG A 112 -4.57 32.00 36.33
C ARG A 112 -4.23 32.18 37.82
N ASP A 113 -4.57 33.32 38.41
CA ASP A 113 -4.29 33.61 39.83
C ASP A 113 -5.17 32.85 40.82
N ASN A 114 -6.33 32.34 40.39
CA ASN A 114 -7.22 31.54 41.22
C ASN A 114 -6.73 30.08 41.40
N VAL A 115 -5.92 29.55 40.48
CA VAL A 115 -5.33 28.20 40.58
C VAL A 115 -4.10 28.25 41.47
N LYS A 116 -4.22 27.81 42.73
CA LYS A 116 -3.12 27.86 43.71
C LYS A 116 -2.15 26.68 43.64
N GLN A 117 -2.56 25.53 43.10
CA GLN A 117 -1.69 24.37 42.86
C GLN A 117 -1.68 24.05 41.36
N LYS A 118 -0.55 24.30 40.69
CA LYS A 118 -0.44 24.18 39.22
C LYS A 118 0.23 22.91 38.72
N ILE A 119 0.92 22.17 39.60
CA ILE A 119 1.69 20.96 39.25
C ILE A 119 0.85 19.85 38.59
N MET A 120 -0.46 19.82 38.84
CA MET A 120 -1.39 18.83 38.25
C MET A 120 -1.83 19.16 36.81
N TYR A 121 -1.41 20.32 36.27
CA TYR A 121 -1.72 20.80 34.92
C TYR A 121 -0.47 20.84 34.01
N ALA A 122 0.61 20.14 34.41
CA ALA A 122 1.89 20.09 33.71
C ALA A 122 2.50 18.68 33.78
N GLY A 123 3.52 18.42 32.96
CA GLY A 123 4.10 17.09 32.77
C GLY A 123 3.24 16.19 31.88
N ASN A 124 3.72 14.97 31.63
CA ASN A 124 3.12 14.05 30.65
C ASN A 124 2.13 13.05 31.24
N SER A 125 2.00 13.01 32.57
CA SER A 125 1.11 12.11 33.32
C SER A 125 -0.35 12.11 32.84
N SER A 126 -1.03 10.98 33.05
CA SER A 126 -2.43 10.76 32.65
C SER A 126 -3.37 11.87 33.09
N LYS A 127 -3.12 12.46 34.26
CA LYS A 127 -3.92 13.53 34.86
C LYS A 127 -3.69 14.88 34.18
N SER A 128 -2.44 15.22 33.85
CA SER A 128 -2.09 16.42 33.09
C SER A 128 -2.68 16.36 31.67
N LEU A 129 -2.59 15.19 31.03
CA LEU A 129 -3.22 14.90 29.75
C LEU A 129 -4.74 15.14 29.80
N LEU A 130 -5.44 14.48 30.72
CA LEU A 130 -6.90 14.59 30.87
C LEU A 130 -7.35 16.05 31.07
N LEU A 131 -6.72 16.77 32.00
CA LEU A 131 -7.07 18.16 32.28
C LEU A 131 -6.75 19.11 31.11
N SER A 132 -5.70 18.80 30.33
CA SER A 132 -5.35 19.58 29.14
C SER A 132 -6.29 19.33 27.96
N VAL A 133 -6.61 18.06 27.65
CA VAL A 133 -7.48 17.71 26.51
C VAL A 133 -8.88 18.28 26.68
N GLU A 134 -9.49 18.11 27.86
CA GLU A 134 -10.82 18.68 28.14
C GLU A 134 -10.83 20.22 28.08
N ALA A 135 -9.73 20.87 28.49
CA ALA A 135 -9.58 22.33 28.36
C ALA A 135 -9.39 22.78 26.91
N SER A 136 -8.54 22.11 26.13
CA SER A 136 -8.29 22.40 24.72
C SER A 136 -9.52 22.18 23.86
N LEU A 137 -10.24 21.05 24.01
CA LEU A 137 -11.51 20.78 23.30
C LEU A 137 -12.54 21.89 23.52
N LYS A 138 -12.67 22.36 24.77
CA LYS A 138 -13.57 23.47 25.11
C LYS A 138 -13.15 24.80 24.48
N LYS A 139 -11.85 25.13 24.45
CA LYS A 139 -11.33 26.37 23.84
C LYS A 139 -11.42 26.35 22.31
N LEU A 140 -11.09 25.20 21.70
CA LEU A 140 -11.20 24.93 20.26
C LEU A 140 -12.64 24.70 19.78
N ARG A 141 -13.64 24.70 20.69
CA ARG A 141 -15.08 24.56 20.42
C ARG A 141 -15.42 23.33 19.57
N THR A 142 -14.84 22.18 19.93
CA THR A 142 -14.93 20.95 19.15
C THR A 142 -14.92 19.71 20.03
N THR A 143 -15.39 18.59 19.50
CA THR A 143 -15.42 17.27 20.16
C THR A 143 -14.15 16.45 19.96
N TYR A 144 -13.30 16.82 18.99
CA TYR A 144 -12.06 16.11 18.66
C TYR A 144 -10.89 17.05 18.34
N ILE A 145 -9.67 16.61 18.66
CA ILE A 145 -8.39 17.19 18.22
C ILE A 145 -7.88 16.33 17.06
N ASP A 146 -7.41 16.95 15.96
CA ASP A 146 -6.85 16.16 14.85
C ASP A 146 -5.52 15.52 15.25
N LEU A 147 -4.57 16.31 15.75
CA LEU A 147 -3.25 15.85 16.16
C LEU A 147 -2.90 16.38 17.55
N LEU A 148 -2.69 15.49 18.52
CA LEU A 148 -2.22 15.88 19.85
C LEU A 148 -0.72 15.59 19.98
N TYR A 149 0.07 16.63 20.24
CA TYR A 149 1.48 16.48 20.60
C TYR A 149 1.68 16.34 22.11
N VAL A 150 2.52 15.38 22.51
CA VAL A 150 3.38 15.53 23.69
C VAL A 150 4.32 16.72 23.40
N HIS A 151 4.25 17.80 24.17
CA HIS A 151 4.93 19.07 23.81
C HIS A 151 6.41 19.09 24.21
N LEU A 152 6.76 18.40 25.30
CA LEU A 152 8.12 18.28 25.83
C LEU A 152 8.26 16.91 26.52
N TRP A 153 9.45 16.35 26.57
CA TRP A 153 9.72 15.17 27.41
C TRP A 153 10.06 15.60 28.84
N ASP A 154 9.35 15.07 29.83
CA ASP A 154 9.39 15.51 31.23
C ASP A 154 10.25 14.63 32.16
N TRP A 155 10.66 13.44 31.70
CA TRP A 155 11.46 12.44 32.43
C TRP A 155 10.82 11.79 33.66
N ASP A 156 9.86 12.44 34.31
CA ASP A 156 9.12 11.89 35.46
C ASP A 156 8.06 10.86 35.06
N THR A 157 7.45 10.99 33.87
CA THR A 157 6.38 10.08 33.39
C THR A 157 6.97 8.94 32.54
N SER A 158 6.47 7.70 32.73
CA SER A 158 6.91 6.53 31.95
C SER A 158 6.32 6.53 30.53
N ILE A 159 7.04 5.91 29.58
CA ILE A 159 6.57 5.73 28.19
C ILE A 159 5.26 4.95 28.15
N GLU A 160 5.15 3.94 29.00
CA GLU A 160 4.02 3.04 29.12
C GLU A 160 2.78 3.79 29.61
N GLU A 161 2.90 4.64 30.65
CA GLU A 161 1.80 5.51 31.10
C GLU A 161 1.37 6.47 29.97
N VAL A 162 2.32 7.12 29.29
CA VAL A 162 2.03 8.08 28.22
C VAL A 162 1.27 7.43 27.07
N ILE A 163 1.73 6.29 26.54
CA ILE A 163 1.08 5.64 25.39
C ILE A 163 -0.29 5.07 25.74
N HIS A 164 -0.46 4.40 26.89
CA HIS A 164 -1.79 3.93 27.33
C HIS A 164 -2.78 5.09 27.52
N SER A 165 -2.31 6.20 28.10
CA SER A 165 -3.14 7.38 28.34
C SER A 165 -3.55 8.05 27.03
N LEU A 166 -2.63 8.20 26.07
CA LEU A 166 -2.92 8.79 24.75
C LEU A 166 -3.84 7.89 23.92
N HIS A 167 -3.57 6.59 23.85
CA HIS A 167 -4.42 5.62 23.15
C HIS A 167 -5.86 5.61 23.71
N SER A 168 -6.04 5.80 25.02
CA SER A 168 -7.36 5.95 25.64
C SER A 168 -8.16 7.14 25.11
N PHE A 169 -7.53 8.23 24.64
CA PHE A 169 -8.21 9.34 23.96
C PHE A 169 -8.48 9.08 22.47
N VAL A 170 -7.68 8.22 21.84
CA VAL A 170 -7.92 7.73 20.47
C VAL A 170 -9.13 6.80 20.45
N LEU A 171 -9.24 5.84 21.39
CA LEU A 171 -10.43 4.99 21.53
C LEU A 171 -11.72 5.78 21.81
N GLN A 172 -11.62 6.98 22.40
CA GLN A 172 -12.74 7.91 22.61
C GLN A 172 -13.03 8.82 21.39
N HIS A 173 -12.22 8.78 20.33
CA HIS A 173 -12.20 9.73 19.21
C HIS A 173 -12.12 11.22 19.60
N LYS A 174 -11.62 11.52 20.82
CA LYS A 174 -11.28 12.88 21.26
C LYS A 174 -9.96 13.37 20.67
N VAL A 175 -9.11 12.45 20.23
CA VAL A 175 -7.85 12.67 19.51
C VAL A 175 -7.82 11.70 18.34
N LEU A 176 -7.46 12.16 17.13
CA LEU A 176 -7.39 11.28 15.95
C LEU A 176 -5.99 10.72 15.74
N TYR A 177 -4.97 11.58 15.78
CA TYR A 177 -3.56 11.23 15.55
C TYR A 177 -2.67 11.70 16.71
N LEU A 178 -1.55 10.99 16.93
CA LEU A 178 -0.59 11.28 17.99
C LEU A 178 0.73 11.84 17.42
N GLY A 179 1.26 12.86 18.07
CA GLY A 179 2.56 13.45 17.78
C GLY A 179 3.42 13.61 19.02
N ILE A 180 4.71 13.87 18.82
CA ILE A 180 5.66 14.19 19.89
C ILE A 180 6.58 15.32 19.45
N SER A 181 6.87 16.24 20.36
CA SER A 181 7.71 17.41 20.12
C SER A 181 8.93 17.40 21.04
N ASP A 182 10.08 17.80 20.49
CA ASP A 182 11.31 18.11 21.23
C ASP A 182 11.75 17.03 22.25
N ALA A 183 11.62 15.76 21.85
CA ALA A 183 11.96 14.57 22.64
C ALA A 183 13.17 13.80 22.05
N PRO A 184 13.99 13.11 22.87
CA PRO A 184 15.12 12.34 22.35
C PRO A 184 14.68 11.22 21.39
N ALA A 185 15.39 11.05 20.27
CA ALA A 185 15.05 10.07 19.23
C ALA A 185 14.78 8.65 19.78
N TRP A 186 15.61 8.18 20.72
CA TRP A 186 15.45 6.85 21.32
C TRP A 186 14.17 6.69 22.16
N VAL A 187 13.67 7.78 22.76
CA VAL A 187 12.38 7.79 23.49
C VAL A 187 11.24 7.59 22.50
N VAL A 188 11.29 8.29 21.35
CA VAL A 188 10.29 8.17 20.28
C VAL A 188 10.29 6.76 19.70
N SER A 189 11.45 6.19 19.36
CA SER A 189 11.56 4.82 18.88
C SER A 189 11.07 3.78 19.91
N ARG A 190 11.43 3.92 21.20
CA ARG A 190 10.93 3.01 22.24
C ARG A 190 9.42 3.14 22.43
N ALA A 191 8.87 4.36 22.38
CA ALA A 191 7.44 4.59 22.54
C ALA A 191 6.63 4.03 21.36
N ASN A 192 7.10 4.24 20.12
CA ASN A 192 6.50 3.64 18.93
C ASN A 192 6.66 2.12 18.88
N GLN A 193 7.74 1.56 19.40
CA GLN A 193 7.91 0.11 19.54
C GLN A 193 6.95 -0.45 20.59
N TYR A 194 6.90 0.13 21.80
CA TYR A 194 5.95 -0.25 22.84
C TYR A 194 4.50 -0.20 22.35
N ALA A 195 4.14 0.81 21.56
CA ALA A 195 2.82 0.93 20.96
C ALA A 195 2.49 -0.23 20.01
N ARG A 196 3.41 -0.58 19.10
CA ARG A 196 3.27 -1.76 18.22
C ARG A 196 3.10 -3.05 19.03
N ASP A 197 3.99 -3.28 19.99
CA ASP A 197 4.06 -4.53 20.78
C ASP A 197 2.81 -4.80 21.65
N HIS A 198 1.93 -3.80 21.82
CA HIS A 198 0.75 -3.86 22.70
C HIS A 198 -0.56 -3.45 22.01
N ALA A 199 -0.61 -3.36 20.68
CA ALA A 199 -1.78 -2.91 19.91
C ALA A 199 -2.29 -1.50 20.31
N LEU A 200 -1.37 -0.56 20.56
CA LEU A 200 -1.67 0.82 20.93
C LEU A 200 -1.28 1.78 19.79
N THR A 201 -1.86 2.98 19.78
CA THR A 201 -1.61 3.98 18.74
C THR A 201 -0.19 4.56 18.84
N PRO A 202 0.65 4.50 17.78
CA PRO A 202 1.98 5.09 17.77
C PRO A 202 1.97 6.60 17.43
N PHE A 203 3.10 7.29 17.65
CA PHE A 203 3.31 8.65 17.14
C PHE A 203 3.56 8.63 15.62
N VAL A 204 2.89 9.53 14.90
CA VAL A 204 2.96 9.65 13.42
C VAL A 204 3.62 10.94 12.94
N VAL A 205 3.88 11.91 13.82
CA VAL A 205 4.59 13.17 13.55
C VAL A 205 5.59 13.50 14.65
N TYR A 206 6.80 13.92 14.27
CA TYR A 206 7.78 14.54 15.17
C TYR A 206 7.87 16.05 14.91
N GLN A 207 7.75 16.87 15.96
CA GLN A 207 7.94 18.32 15.92
C GLN A 207 9.25 18.74 16.61
N GLY A 208 9.98 19.72 16.06
CA GLY A 208 11.22 20.19 16.67
C GLY A 208 11.92 21.32 15.91
N ALA A 209 12.92 21.95 16.52
CA ALA A 209 13.65 23.06 15.91
C ALA A 209 14.56 22.60 14.76
N TRP A 210 14.40 23.18 13.56
CA TRP A 210 15.31 22.96 12.43
C TRP A 210 15.33 24.15 11.46
N ASN A 211 16.51 24.58 11.04
CA ASN A 211 16.73 25.52 9.94
C ASN A 211 18.21 25.47 9.48
N ILE A 212 18.55 26.21 8.42
CA ILE A 212 19.91 26.30 7.88
C ILE A 212 21.00 26.76 8.89
N LEU A 213 20.64 27.48 9.96
CA LEU A 213 21.59 27.90 11.01
C LEU A 213 21.73 26.88 12.17
N GLU A 214 20.72 26.02 12.36
CA GLU A 214 20.60 25.03 13.42
C GLU A 214 20.14 23.67 12.86
N ARG A 215 21.11 22.76 12.70
CA ARG A 215 21.00 21.52 11.94
C ARG A 215 21.10 20.25 12.79
N SER A 216 21.14 20.34 14.12
CA SER A 216 21.22 19.17 15.02
C SER A 216 20.10 18.14 14.80
N PHE A 217 18.92 18.59 14.37
CA PHE A 217 17.80 17.78 13.90
C PHE A 217 18.19 16.73 12.83
N GLU A 218 19.14 17.05 11.95
CA GLU A 218 19.59 16.17 10.87
C GLU A 218 20.41 14.97 11.36
N ARG A 219 20.90 14.96 12.61
CA ARG A 219 21.72 13.88 13.17
C ARG A 219 20.92 12.61 13.43
N GLU A 220 19.85 12.73 14.20
CA GLU A 220 19.11 11.58 14.76
C GLU A 220 17.61 11.63 14.46
N ILE A 221 17.01 12.83 14.35
CA ILE A 221 15.56 12.96 14.15
C ILE A 221 15.15 12.54 12.73
N ILE A 222 15.93 12.92 11.71
CA ILE A 222 15.64 12.52 10.32
C ILE A 222 15.83 11.00 10.13
N PRO A 223 16.93 10.35 10.58
CA PRO A 223 17.05 8.89 10.57
C PRO A 223 15.95 8.17 11.36
N MET A 224 15.62 8.65 12.57
CA MET A 224 14.55 8.09 13.40
C MET A 224 13.20 8.16 12.69
N ALA A 225 12.80 9.34 12.19
CA ALA A 225 11.52 9.50 11.50
C ALA A 225 11.45 8.69 10.19
N ARG A 226 12.59 8.51 9.49
CA ARG A 226 12.71 7.65 8.31
C ARG A 226 12.49 6.17 8.68
N ALA A 227 13.02 5.70 9.81
CA ALA A 227 12.82 4.33 10.29
C ALA A 227 11.42 4.09 10.91
N GLU A 228 10.86 5.11 11.57
CA GLU A 228 9.54 5.08 12.20
C GLU A 228 8.40 5.55 11.27
N GLY A 229 8.68 5.84 10.00
CA GLY A 229 7.67 6.25 9.01
C GLY A 229 6.90 7.52 9.37
N MET A 230 7.50 8.41 10.17
CA MET A 230 6.88 9.60 10.74
C MET A 230 7.06 10.84 9.87
N ALA A 231 6.12 11.78 9.97
CA ALA A 231 6.27 13.12 9.43
C ALA A 231 7.24 13.98 10.26
N LEU A 232 7.79 15.01 9.65
CA LEU A 232 8.65 16.01 10.27
C LEU A 232 7.96 17.38 10.23
N ALA A 233 7.69 17.95 11.40
CA ALA A 233 7.05 19.25 11.58
C ALA A 233 8.04 20.27 12.14
N PRO A 234 8.98 20.82 11.34
CA PRO A 234 10.01 21.68 11.89
C PRO A 234 9.45 23.06 12.28
N TRP A 235 9.71 23.47 13.52
CA TRP A 235 9.51 24.84 14.00
C TRP A 235 10.81 25.65 13.89
N ASN A 236 10.69 26.97 14.00
CA ASN A 236 11.79 27.93 13.85
C ASN A 236 12.49 27.94 12.47
N VAL A 237 11.81 27.56 11.39
CA VAL A 237 12.40 27.45 10.04
C VAL A 237 13.01 28.76 9.51
N LEU A 238 12.51 29.93 9.95
CA LEU A 238 13.06 31.25 9.63
C LEU A 238 13.99 31.84 10.71
N ALA A 239 14.50 31.01 11.63
CA ALA A 239 15.41 31.39 12.72
C ALA A 239 14.96 32.65 13.48
N ALA A 240 13.74 32.64 14.01
CA ALA A 240 13.08 33.77 14.70
C ALA A 240 13.00 35.10 13.90
N GLY A 241 13.11 35.04 12.57
CA GLY A 241 13.15 36.21 11.68
C GLY A 241 14.55 36.79 11.48
N LYS A 242 15.61 36.02 11.73
CA LYS A 242 17.02 36.38 11.44
C LYS A 242 17.41 36.15 9.97
N LEU A 243 16.67 35.34 9.22
CA LEU A 243 16.87 35.15 7.78
C LEU A 243 16.17 36.29 7.03
N ARG A 244 16.91 37.39 6.78
CA ARG A 244 16.44 38.64 6.15
C ARG A 244 17.61 39.38 5.51
N THR A 245 17.33 40.26 4.53
CA THR A 245 18.37 41.04 3.85
C THR A 245 18.92 42.18 4.72
N ASP A 246 19.99 42.82 4.26
CA ASP A 246 20.59 43.98 4.94
C ASP A 246 19.66 45.21 4.90
N GLU A 247 18.90 45.41 3.81
CA GLU A 247 17.92 46.50 3.69
C GLU A 247 16.73 46.30 4.64
N GLU A 248 16.26 45.06 4.84
CA GLU A 248 15.14 44.80 5.73
C GLU A 248 15.52 44.99 7.21
N GLU A 249 16.77 44.71 7.56
CA GLU A 249 17.32 45.01 8.89
C GLU A 249 17.46 46.52 9.14
N GLU A 250 17.98 47.27 8.17
CA GLU A 250 18.06 48.73 8.28
C GLU A 250 16.66 49.38 8.32
N ARG A 251 15.72 48.90 7.50
CA ARG A 251 14.31 49.32 7.58
C ARG A 251 13.72 49.08 8.97
N ARG A 252 13.95 47.90 9.59
CA ARG A 252 13.49 47.61 10.96
C ARG A 252 14.16 48.48 12.02
N ARG A 253 15.40 48.89 11.81
CA ARG A 253 16.13 49.84 12.67
C ARG A 253 15.51 51.24 12.58
N GLN A 254 15.14 51.69 11.38
CA GLN A 254 14.50 52.98 11.13
C GLN A 254 13.03 53.04 11.61
N THR A 255 12.27 51.94 11.48
CA THR A 255 10.85 51.90 11.92
C THR A 255 10.65 51.48 13.37
N GLY A 256 11.69 50.95 14.04
CA GLY A 256 11.57 50.35 15.38
C GLY A 256 10.84 49.00 15.41
N GLU A 257 10.56 48.37 14.27
CA GLU A 257 9.81 47.09 14.19
C GLU A 257 10.57 45.91 14.84
N GLY A 258 11.91 45.96 14.86
CA GLY A 258 12.75 45.04 15.63
C GLY A 258 12.58 43.56 15.29
N GLY A 259 12.51 42.71 16.33
CA GLY A 259 12.35 41.25 16.23
C GLY A 259 12.03 40.62 17.60
N ARG A 260 11.92 39.28 17.65
CA ARG A 260 11.69 38.56 18.92
C ARG A 260 12.91 38.70 19.85
N THR A 261 12.67 39.02 21.12
CA THR A 261 13.73 39.29 22.13
C THR A 261 13.71 38.36 23.34
N ALA A 262 12.63 37.58 23.53
CA ALA A 262 12.40 36.76 24.73
C ALA A 262 13.57 35.80 25.11
N PHE A 263 14.21 35.19 24.11
CA PHE A 263 15.31 34.23 24.30
C PHE A 263 16.71 34.77 24.01
N LYS A 264 16.81 35.96 23.38
CA LYS A 264 18.06 36.66 23.06
C LYS A 264 17.79 38.16 23.06
N PRO A 265 18.46 38.99 23.89
CA PRO A 265 18.14 40.41 23.99
C PRO A 265 18.45 41.22 22.73
N ASN A 266 19.34 40.73 21.85
CA ASN A 266 19.65 41.41 20.58
C ASN A 266 18.86 40.83 19.39
N TRP A 267 18.02 41.68 18.79
CA TRP A 267 17.20 41.35 17.62
C TRP A 267 17.97 41.45 16.27
N GLU A 268 19.10 42.16 16.20
CA GLU A 268 19.94 42.32 14.99
C GLU A 268 20.77 41.07 14.64
N ARG A 269 21.08 40.84 13.37
CA ARG A 269 21.83 39.67 12.89
C ARG A 269 23.32 39.73 13.27
N ASN A 270 23.89 38.61 13.70
CA ASN A 270 25.35 38.44 13.78
C ASN A 270 25.96 38.03 12.42
N GLU A 271 27.28 37.98 12.31
CA GLU A 271 27.97 37.71 11.02
C GLU A 271 27.65 36.32 10.43
N LYS A 272 27.40 35.28 11.25
CA LYS A 272 26.93 33.98 10.75
C LYS A 272 25.53 34.09 10.14
N GLU A 273 24.63 34.80 10.82
CA GLU A 273 23.26 35.06 10.37
C GLU A 273 23.22 35.92 9.09
N LYS A 274 24.14 36.89 8.94
CA LYS A 274 24.32 37.67 7.70
C LYS A 274 24.90 36.83 6.56
N ALA A 275 25.94 36.02 6.82
CA ALA A 275 26.56 35.18 5.80
C ALA A 275 25.56 34.19 5.19
N VAL A 276 24.74 33.55 6.02
CA VAL A 276 23.64 32.68 5.55
C VAL A 276 22.58 33.47 4.79
N SER A 277 22.20 34.67 5.24
CA SER A 277 21.25 35.51 4.51
C SER A 277 21.75 35.83 3.10
N LYS A 278 23.04 36.18 2.94
CA LYS A 278 23.65 36.47 1.62
C LYS A 278 23.78 35.25 0.72
N ALA A 279 23.93 34.06 1.28
CA ALA A 279 23.87 32.82 0.49
C ALA A 279 22.44 32.52 0.02
N LEU A 280 21.42 32.79 0.84
CA LEU A 280 20.01 32.69 0.44
C LEU A 280 19.64 33.77 -0.60
N GLU A 281 20.18 34.99 -0.50
CA GLU A 281 20.04 36.06 -1.52
C GLU A 281 20.61 35.60 -2.88
N LYS A 282 21.81 34.99 -2.89
CA LYS A 282 22.40 34.41 -4.13
C LYS A 282 21.51 33.33 -4.73
N ILE A 283 21.07 32.35 -3.94
CA ILE A 283 20.20 31.27 -4.44
C ILE A 283 18.83 31.80 -4.90
N ALA A 284 18.25 32.78 -4.20
CA ALA A 284 17.00 33.40 -4.62
C ALA A 284 17.10 34.00 -6.03
N ALA A 285 18.21 34.69 -6.33
CA ALA A 285 18.48 35.23 -7.66
C ALA A 285 18.69 34.13 -8.72
N GLU A 286 19.30 32.99 -8.36
CA GLU A 286 19.48 31.83 -9.27
C GLU A 286 18.15 31.14 -9.62
N VAL A 287 17.23 31.00 -8.66
CA VAL A 287 15.94 30.28 -8.86
C VAL A 287 14.76 31.21 -9.18
N GLY A 288 14.97 32.53 -9.19
CA GLY A 288 13.94 33.54 -9.48
C GLY A 288 12.95 33.81 -8.34
N ALA A 289 13.29 33.43 -7.09
CA ALA A 289 12.45 33.67 -5.92
C ALA A 289 12.51 35.13 -5.46
N LYS A 290 11.36 35.69 -5.03
CA LYS A 290 11.28 37.10 -4.60
C LYS A 290 11.69 37.30 -3.15
N HIS A 291 11.53 36.28 -2.30
CA HIS A 291 11.88 36.37 -0.88
C HIS A 291 12.87 35.26 -0.48
N ILE A 292 13.92 35.63 0.24
CA ILE A 292 14.94 34.68 0.71
C ILE A 292 14.42 33.73 1.81
N THR A 293 13.32 34.12 2.47
CA THR A 293 12.57 33.26 3.39
C THR A 293 11.94 32.07 2.68
N SER A 294 11.48 32.25 1.44
CA SER A 294 10.94 31.19 0.59
C SER A 294 11.99 30.13 0.29
N VAL A 295 13.22 30.56 -0.05
CA VAL A 295 14.38 29.68 -0.27
C VAL A 295 14.75 28.91 1.01
N ALA A 296 14.70 29.56 2.17
CA ALA A 296 15.00 28.90 3.45
C ALA A 296 13.96 27.83 3.85
N ILE A 297 12.69 28.05 3.51
CA ILE A 297 11.62 27.05 3.70
C ILE A 297 11.78 25.90 2.70
N ALA A 298 12.05 26.21 1.42
CA ALA A 298 12.33 25.22 0.40
C ALA A 298 13.56 24.36 0.73
N TYR A 299 14.60 24.93 1.37
CA TYR A 299 15.77 24.17 1.85
C TYR A 299 15.38 23.04 2.80
N VAL A 300 14.57 23.29 3.84
CA VAL A 300 14.17 22.22 4.77
C VAL A 300 13.21 21.21 4.11
N MET A 301 12.38 21.64 3.16
CA MET A 301 11.47 20.73 2.44
C MET A 301 12.21 19.73 1.53
N HIS A 302 13.29 20.15 0.84
CA HIS A 302 14.06 19.25 -0.03
C HIS A 302 15.00 18.28 0.71
N LYS A 303 15.00 18.27 2.05
CA LYS A 303 15.94 17.47 2.86
C LYS A 303 15.36 16.12 3.35
N ALA A 304 14.04 15.92 3.29
CA ALA A 304 13.38 14.62 3.51
C ALA A 304 11.96 14.61 2.90
N ALA A 305 11.37 13.42 2.71
CA ALA A 305 10.09 13.28 2.00
C ALA A 305 8.88 13.93 2.72
N TYR A 306 8.66 13.60 3.99
CA TYR A 306 7.48 14.01 4.76
C TYR A 306 7.74 15.26 5.64
N VAL A 307 8.29 16.33 5.07
CA VAL A 307 8.54 17.59 5.79
C VAL A 307 7.39 18.59 5.61
N PHE A 308 6.89 19.13 6.72
CA PHE A 308 5.77 20.08 6.80
C PHE A 308 6.16 21.30 7.67
N PRO A 309 6.82 22.33 7.12
CA PRO A 309 7.29 23.49 7.87
C PRO A 309 6.20 24.26 8.62
N ILE A 310 6.44 24.56 9.89
CA ILE A 310 5.58 25.43 10.70
C ILE A 310 5.97 26.89 10.45
N ILE A 311 5.17 27.59 9.63
CA ILE A 311 5.38 28.99 9.27
C ILE A 311 4.63 29.92 10.22
N GLY A 312 5.34 30.92 10.75
CA GLY A 312 4.79 31.90 11.70
C GLY A 312 4.82 33.32 11.15
N GLY A 313 3.74 34.07 11.32
CA GLY A 313 3.61 35.47 10.89
C GLY A 313 2.76 36.31 11.84
N ARG A 314 2.68 37.62 11.56
CA ARG A 314 1.72 38.57 12.17
C ARG A 314 1.05 39.49 11.13
N LYS A 315 1.23 39.17 9.85
CA LYS A 315 0.83 39.94 8.66
C LYS A 315 0.49 38.94 7.56
N VAL A 316 -0.56 39.21 6.78
CA VAL A 316 -0.95 38.36 5.64
C VAL A 316 0.14 38.35 4.55
N GLU A 317 0.83 39.47 4.34
CA GLU A 317 2.00 39.58 3.44
C GLU A 317 3.06 38.51 3.71
N HIS A 318 3.38 38.25 5.00
CA HIS A 318 4.40 37.26 5.36
C HIS A 318 3.95 35.83 5.06
N LEU A 319 2.65 35.54 5.18
CA LEU A 319 2.08 34.26 4.79
C LEU A 319 2.16 34.07 3.28
N LEU A 320 1.76 35.08 2.49
CA LEU A 320 1.83 35.03 1.03
C LEU A 320 3.28 34.90 0.52
N ALA A 321 4.24 35.57 1.17
CA ALA A 321 5.66 35.38 0.90
C ALA A 321 6.11 33.93 1.20
N ASN A 322 5.72 33.36 2.34
CA ASN A 322 6.11 31.99 2.68
C ASN A 322 5.52 30.91 1.73
N ILE A 323 4.35 31.15 1.13
CA ILE A 323 3.71 30.22 0.17
C ILE A 323 4.55 30.07 -1.11
N GLU A 324 5.34 31.07 -1.50
CA GLU A 324 6.26 31.01 -2.65
C GLU A 324 7.28 29.87 -2.53
N ALA A 325 7.59 29.40 -1.31
CA ALA A 325 8.49 28.27 -1.08
C ALA A 325 8.06 26.98 -1.80
N LEU A 326 6.76 26.83 -2.06
CA LEU A 326 6.16 25.65 -2.69
C LEU A 326 6.39 25.58 -4.22
N ASP A 327 6.77 26.71 -4.82
CA ASP A 327 7.04 26.82 -6.26
C ASP A 327 8.55 26.81 -6.58
N ILE A 328 9.41 26.68 -5.56
CA ILE A 328 10.88 26.63 -5.68
C ILE A 328 11.36 25.17 -5.73
N SER A 329 12.24 24.86 -6.69
CA SER A 329 13.11 23.68 -6.65
C SER A 329 14.55 24.12 -6.37
N LEU A 330 15.29 23.32 -5.60
CA LEU A 330 16.73 23.51 -5.35
C LEU A 330 17.50 22.32 -5.89
N SER A 331 18.62 22.56 -6.59
CA SER A 331 19.53 21.49 -7.00
C SER A 331 20.38 20.99 -5.83
N ALA A 332 20.94 19.77 -5.95
CA ALA A 332 21.86 19.23 -4.97
C ALA A 332 23.09 20.14 -4.74
N ASP A 333 23.58 20.78 -5.80
CA ASP A 333 24.68 21.74 -5.75
C ASP A 333 24.30 23.05 -5.02
N GLN A 334 23.07 23.53 -5.19
CA GLN A 334 22.56 24.70 -4.46
C GLN A 334 22.35 24.40 -2.97
N ILE A 335 21.82 23.22 -2.64
CA ILE A 335 21.72 22.74 -1.25
C ILE A 335 23.13 22.64 -0.64
N LYS A 336 24.10 22.04 -1.34
CA LYS A 336 25.50 21.96 -0.89
C LYS A 336 26.14 23.34 -0.71
N GLN A 337 25.84 24.31 -1.59
CA GLN A 337 26.32 25.69 -1.43
C GLN A 337 25.75 26.34 -0.17
N LEU A 338 24.45 26.19 0.09
CA LEU A 338 23.79 26.73 1.29
C LEU A 338 24.36 26.09 2.57
N GLU A 339 24.57 24.79 2.57
CA GLU A 339 25.16 24.05 3.68
C GLU A 339 26.63 24.43 3.95
N SER A 340 27.40 24.80 2.91
CA SER A 340 28.82 25.13 3.06
C SER A 340 29.10 26.35 3.96
N VAL A 341 28.10 27.22 4.17
CA VAL A 341 28.18 28.44 5.00
C VAL A 341 28.19 28.11 6.50
N VAL A 342 27.62 26.97 6.91
CA VAL A 342 27.50 26.57 8.32
C VAL A 342 27.96 25.12 8.46
N PRO A 343 29.20 24.90 8.94
CA PRO A 343 29.71 23.55 9.19
C PRO A 343 28.76 22.73 10.06
N PHE A 344 28.36 21.58 9.55
CA PHE A 344 27.58 20.58 10.27
C PHE A 344 28.51 19.45 10.72
N ASP A 345 28.51 19.18 12.02
CA ASP A 345 29.10 17.99 12.61
C ASP A 345 28.01 16.92 12.76
N PRO A 346 28.09 15.75 12.10
CA PRO A 346 27.13 14.66 12.30
C PRO A 346 27.20 14.00 13.69
N GLY A 347 28.31 14.14 14.41
CA GLY A 347 28.61 13.41 15.64
C GLY A 347 28.97 11.93 15.42
N PHE A 348 29.59 11.31 16.42
CA PHE A 348 29.76 9.85 16.49
C PHE A 348 28.43 9.20 16.91
N PRO A 349 27.98 8.07 16.33
CA PRO A 349 28.70 7.22 15.36
C PRO A 349 28.51 7.63 13.88
N ASN A 350 27.69 8.62 13.57
CA ASN A 350 27.33 8.98 12.20
C ASN A 350 28.54 9.42 11.35
N THR A 351 29.57 10.02 11.96
CA THR A 351 30.88 10.30 11.34
C THR A 351 31.69 9.05 10.93
N MET A 352 31.32 7.87 11.43
CA MET A 352 31.96 6.58 11.15
C MET A 352 31.11 5.68 10.24
N ILE A 353 29.78 5.66 10.43
CA ILE A 353 28.87 4.73 9.72
C ILE A 353 27.87 5.39 8.75
N GLY A 354 27.74 6.72 8.75
CA GLY A 354 26.74 7.47 7.99
C GLY A 354 25.35 7.51 8.63
N ASP A 355 24.42 8.24 8.02
CA ASP A 355 23.01 8.38 8.45
C ASP A 355 22.07 7.31 7.84
N GLY A 356 22.64 6.30 7.17
CA GLY A 356 21.90 5.31 6.39
C GLY A 356 21.36 5.78 5.05
N SER A 357 21.68 6.99 4.57
CA SER A 357 21.34 7.44 3.20
C SER A 357 22.18 6.78 2.10
N THR A 358 23.39 6.31 2.44
CA THR A 358 24.33 5.63 1.53
C THR A 358 24.97 4.43 2.24
N THR A 359 25.55 3.52 1.46
CA THR A 359 26.26 2.34 1.98
C THR A 359 27.51 2.78 2.73
N SER A 360 27.69 2.29 3.96
CA SER A 360 28.78 2.75 4.84
C SER A 360 30.16 2.43 4.25
N TYR A 361 31.15 3.24 4.62
CA TYR A 361 32.52 3.12 4.13
C TYR A 361 33.09 1.70 4.30
N PHE A 362 32.86 1.06 5.45
CA PHE A 362 33.29 -0.31 5.73
C PHE A 362 32.67 -1.37 4.80
N LEU A 363 31.43 -1.17 4.35
CA LEU A 363 30.79 -2.08 3.40
C LEU A 363 31.28 -1.85 1.98
N LYS A 364 31.59 -0.60 1.59
CA LYS A 364 32.19 -0.28 0.28
C LYS A 364 33.60 -0.86 0.08
N CYS A 365 34.29 -1.27 1.15
CA CYS A 365 35.52 -2.07 1.07
C CYS A 365 35.29 -3.55 0.71
N SER A 366 34.06 -4.07 0.82
CA SER A 366 33.74 -5.50 0.65
C SER A 366 33.23 -5.87 -0.75
N GLY A 367 32.81 -4.91 -1.57
CA GLY A 367 32.24 -5.16 -2.89
C GLY A 367 31.91 -3.89 -3.66
N ASN A 368 31.73 -4.01 -4.98
CA ASN A 368 31.12 -2.95 -5.78
C ASN A 368 29.61 -3.01 -5.52
N ILE A 369 29.14 -2.16 -4.60
CA ILE A 369 27.76 -2.15 -4.10
C ILE A 369 27.04 -0.91 -4.63
N ASP A 370 25.88 -1.12 -5.23
CA ASP A 370 24.99 -0.02 -5.61
C ASP A 370 24.30 0.55 -4.36
N ASP A 371 24.31 1.87 -4.19
CA ASP A 371 23.64 2.52 -3.06
C ASP A 371 22.12 2.32 -3.15
N LYS A 372 21.48 2.13 -1.98
CA LYS A 372 20.03 1.86 -1.90
C LYS A 372 19.22 2.99 -2.56
N PRO A 373 18.19 2.68 -3.36
CA PRO A 373 17.24 3.68 -3.84
C PRO A 373 16.67 4.50 -2.68
N ALA A 374 16.67 5.82 -2.83
CA ALA A 374 16.13 6.74 -1.85
C ALA A 374 14.68 7.13 -2.20
N VAL A 375 13.85 7.36 -1.17
CA VAL A 375 12.57 8.04 -1.33
C VAL A 375 12.86 9.52 -1.55
N THR A 376 12.59 10.04 -2.74
CA THR A 376 12.87 11.43 -3.09
C THR A 376 11.95 12.41 -2.34
N PRO A 377 12.40 13.65 -2.07
CA PRO A 377 11.51 14.74 -1.70
C PRO A 377 10.46 14.97 -2.80
N VAL A 378 9.23 15.31 -2.42
CA VAL A 378 8.22 15.69 -3.42
C VAL A 378 8.33 17.20 -3.67
N SER A 379 8.62 17.60 -4.90
CA SER A 379 8.43 18.98 -5.35
C SER A 379 8.03 19.03 -6.82
N HIS A 380 7.14 19.96 -7.16
CA HIS A 380 6.59 20.07 -8.51
C HIS A 380 7.61 20.49 -9.58
N ALA A 381 8.71 21.14 -9.19
CA ALA A 381 9.72 21.65 -10.11
C ALA A 381 10.92 20.70 -10.30
N GLN A 382 10.97 19.55 -9.61
CA GLN A 382 11.99 18.50 -9.83
C GLN A 382 11.66 17.52 -10.99
N GLN A 383 10.48 17.60 -11.61
CA GLN A 383 10.13 16.79 -12.79
C GLN A 383 10.93 17.14 -14.08
N LYS A 384 11.99 17.95 -13.99
CA LYS A 384 12.95 18.21 -15.08
C LYS A 384 14.37 18.34 -14.52
N ASN A 385 15.29 17.57 -15.11
CA ASN A 385 16.75 17.59 -14.94
C ASN A 385 17.31 16.99 -13.63
N HIS A 386 17.91 15.80 -13.75
CA HIS A 386 18.92 15.29 -12.81
C HIS A 386 20.07 14.61 -13.59
N ILE A 387 21.29 15.15 -13.51
CA ILE A 387 22.55 14.43 -13.23
C ILE A 387 23.55 15.46 -12.66
N SER A 388 24.05 15.26 -11.44
CA SER A 388 25.40 15.72 -11.05
C SER A 388 26.01 14.75 -10.05
N GLN A 389 27.25 14.32 -10.29
CA GLN A 389 28.03 13.50 -9.36
C GLN A 389 29.21 14.32 -8.83
N LEU A 390 29.41 14.30 -7.51
CA LEU A 390 30.45 15.07 -6.83
C LEU A 390 31.42 14.13 -6.11
N PHE A 391 32.62 14.00 -6.68
CA PHE A 391 33.73 13.26 -6.07
C PHE A 391 34.21 13.94 -4.78
N PHE A 392 34.49 13.13 -3.77
CA PHE A 392 35.37 13.47 -2.65
C PHE A 392 36.55 12.49 -2.66
N ALA A 393 37.77 13.01 -2.64
CA ALA A 393 38.99 12.21 -2.52
C ALA A 393 39.65 12.50 -1.17
N THR A 394 39.86 11.46 -0.37
CA THR A 394 40.59 11.51 0.91
C THR A 394 41.48 10.27 1.04
N MET A 395 42.64 10.43 1.67
CA MET A 395 43.58 9.33 1.88
C MET A 395 43.00 8.32 2.87
N THR A 396 43.01 7.04 2.51
CA THR A 396 42.35 5.96 3.27
C THR A 396 43.30 4.78 3.56
N LEU A 397 43.09 4.13 4.70
CA LEU A 397 43.89 3.00 5.21
C LEU A 397 43.37 1.61 4.78
N PHE A 398 42.41 1.57 3.85
CA PHE A 398 41.73 0.37 3.41
C PHE A 398 41.49 0.40 1.90
N ASN A 399 41.44 -0.78 1.29
CA ASN A 399 41.20 -0.94 -0.13
C ASN A 399 39.72 -0.96 -0.48
N PHE A 400 39.40 -0.33 -1.59
CA PHE A 400 38.24 -0.69 -2.39
C PHE A 400 38.58 -1.93 -3.23
N PRO A 401 37.60 -2.80 -3.52
CA PRO A 401 37.79 -3.87 -4.50
C PRO A 401 38.08 -3.29 -5.89
N PRO A 402 38.73 -4.04 -6.79
CA PRO A 402 38.83 -3.64 -8.19
C PRO A 402 37.44 -3.56 -8.84
N PRO A 403 37.27 -2.78 -9.92
CA PRO A 403 36.04 -2.80 -10.72
C PRO A 403 35.70 -4.24 -11.19
N PRO A 404 34.41 -4.62 -11.27
CA PRO A 404 34.03 -5.98 -11.62
C PRO A 404 34.25 -6.23 -13.12
N LYS A 405 34.49 -7.50 -13.51
CA LYS A 405 34.72 -7.86 -14.92
C LYS A 405 33.51 -7.58 -15.82
N SER A 406 32.30 -7.55 -15.25
CA SER A 406 31.07 -7.12 -15.91
C SER A 406 30.11 -6.48 -14.91
N SER A 407 29.07 -5.83 -15.41
CA SER A 407 28.02 -5.21 -14.60
C SER A 407 27.21 -6.20 -13.76
N LEU A 408 27.29 -7.50 -14.04
CA LEU A 408 26.73 -8.55 -13.18
C LEU A 408 27.38 -8.59 -11.78
N GLY A 409 28.64 -8.15 -11.68
CA GLY A 409 29.38 -8.03 -10.41
C GLY A 409 29.19 -6.68 -9.68
N ARG A 410 28.17 -5.90 -10.02
CA ARG A 410 27.64 -4.81 -9.18
C ARG A 410 26.53 -5.41 -8.31
N TYR A 411 26.75 -5.53 -7.01
CA TYR A 411 25.82 -6.22 -6.13
C TYR A 411 24.77 -5.27 -5.54
N ARG A 412 23.52 -5.70 -5.53
CA ARG A 412 22.36 -4.98 -4.98
C ARG A 412 21.88 -5.67 -3.71
N VAL A 413 21.41 -4.89 -2.73
CA VAL A 413 20.69 -5.41 -1.56
C VAL A 413 19.43 -6.15 -2.01
N LEU A 414 19.23 -7.38 -1.53
CA LEU A 414 18.12 -8.24 -1.96
C LEU A 414 16.77 -7.57 -1.72
N SER A 415 16.47 -7.13 -0.50
CA SER A 415 15.24 -6.38 -0.18
C SER A 415 15.39 -5.52 1.06
N SER A 416 14.39 -4.68 1.38
CA SER A 416 14.39 -3.92 2.63
C SER A 416 14.37 -4.82 3.89
N ARG A 417 13.91 -6.08 3.75
CA ARG A 417 13.94 -7.10 4.82
C ARG A 417 15.22 -7.95 4.82
N ALA A 418 16.01 -7.96 3.74
CA ALA A 418 17.18 -8.82 3.59
C ALA A 418 18.41 -8.03 3.10
N GLY A 419 19.29 -7.69 4.04
CA GLY A 419 20.54 -6.93 3.80
C GLY A 419 21.66 -7.70 3.07
N VAL A 420 21.39 -8.91 2.58
CA VAL A 420 22.34 -9.69 1.76
C VAL A 420 22.48 -9.06 0.38
N HIS A 421 23.67 -9.15 -0.21
CA HIS A 421 24.00 -8.53 -1.49
C HIS A 421 24.16 -9.59 -2.57
N VAL A 422 23.42 -9.43 -3.66
CA VAL A 422 23.33 -10.41 -4.75
C VAL A 422 23.49 -9.74 -6.12
N SER A 423 23.89 -10.53 -7.12
CA SER A 423 23.96 -10.09 -8.51
C SER A 423 22.57 -9.74 -9.08
N PRO A 424 22.46 -8.74 -9.98
CA PRO A 424 21.17 -8.19 -10.44
C PRO A 424 20.33 -9.17 -11.28
N LEU A 425 20.95 -10.24 -11.80
CA LEU A 425 20.31 -11.34 -12.52
C LEU A 425 20.63 -12.66 -11.80
N GLN A 426 19.66 -13.57 -11.69
CA GLN A 426 19.83 -14.90 -11.08
C GLN A 426 20.04 -15.95 -12.19
N LEU A 427 20.96 -16.90 -12.00
CA LEU A 427 21.11 -18.02 -12.94
C LEU A 427 20.06 -19.11 -12.64
N GLY A 428 19.14 -19.34 -13.57
CA GLY A 428 18.09 -20.36 -13.45
C GLY A 428 18.56 -21.76 -13.84
N ALA A 429 18.69 -22.66 -12.86
CA ALA A 429 19.30 -23.98 -13.01
C ALA A 429 18.39 -25.08 -13.57
N ALA A 430 17.14 -24.79 -13.95
CA ALA A 430 16.19 -25.79 -14.47
C ALA A 430 16.66 -26.53 -15.76
N SER A 431 17.73 -26.06 -16.42
CA SER A 431 18.39 -26.77 -17.55
C SER A 431 19.73 -27.44 -17.19
N ILE A 432 20.24 -27.25 -15.97
CA ILE A 432 21.48 -27.85 -15.45
C ILE A 432 21.14 -29.22 -14.87
N GLY A 433 21.68 -30.29 -15.46
CA GLY A 433 21.27 -31.68 -15.24
C GLY A 433 20.78 -32.34 -16.53
N ASP A 434 20.83 -33.67 -16.60
CA ASP A 434 20.85 -34.43 -17.86
C ASP A 434 19.51 -35.11 -18.23
N LYS A 435 18.53 -35.17 -17.32
CA LYS A 435 17.38 -36.09 -17.40
C LYS A 435 16.22 -35.59 -18.28
N TRP A 436 15.88 -34.30 -18.25
CA TRP A 436 14.62 -33.77 -18.80
C TRP A 436 14.61 -33.52 -20.32
N HIS A 437 15.53 -34.13 -21.07
CA HIS A 437 15.55 -34.03 -22.54
C HIS A 437 14.25 -34.58 -23.15
N ALA A 438 13.80 -35.76 -22.69
CA ALA A 438 12.63 -36.44 -23.23
C ALA A 438 11.30 -35.73 -22.92
N GLN A 439 11.27 -34.87 -21.89
CA GLN A 439 10.07 -34.15 -21.44
C GLN A 439 9.96 -32.74 -22.05
N GLY A 440 10.81 -32.38 -23.02
CA GLY A 440 10.70 -31.10 -23.76
C GLY A 440 11.12 -29.85 -22.99
N MET A 441 11.63 -29.99 -21.75
CA MET A 441 12.14 -28.89 -20.92
C MET A 441 13.57 -28.47 -21.29
N GLY A 442 14.34 -29.41 -21.82
CA GLY A 442 15.77 -29.27 -22.12
C GLY A 442 16.66 -29.79 -20.98
N SER A 443 17.93 -30.04 -21.29
CA SER A 443 18.94 -30.55 -20.34
C SER A 443 20.36 -30.15 -20.78
N MET A 444 21.33 -30.38 -19.91
CA MET A 444 22.77 -30.17 -20.11
C MET A 444 23.57 -31.27 -19.40
N ASP A 445 24.61 -31.78 -20.06
CA ASP A 445 25.62 -32.61 -19.39
C ASP A 445 26.42 -31.83 -18.34
N LYS A 446 27.17 -32.54 -17.50
CA LYS A 446 27.95 -31.96 -16.41
C LYS A 446 29.03 -31.00 -16.90
N GLU A 447 29.73 -31.32 -18.00
CA GLU A 447 30.80 -30.48 -18.54
C GLU A 447 30.26 -29.13 -19.05
N SER A 448 29.16 -29.15 -19.79
CA SER A 448 28.46 -27.97 -20.29
C SER A 448 27.86 -27.15 -19.15
N SER A 449 27.33 -27.82 -18.12
CA SER A 449 26.80 -27.19 -16.90
C SER A 449 27.89 -26.45 -16.15
N PHE A 450 29.04 -27.10 -15.92
CA PHE A 450 30.20 -26.50 -15.26
C PHE A 450 30.71 -25.28 -16.05
N LYS A 451 30.85 -25.38 -17.37
CA LYS A 451 31.23 -24.24 -18.24
C LYS A 451 30.30 -23.03 -18.12
N LEU A 452 28.98 -23.26 -17.96
CA LEU A 452 28.01 -22.18 -17.78
C LEU A 452 28.08 -21.56 -16.36
N LEU A 453 28.26 -22.40 -15.34
CA LEU A 453 28.40 -21.98 -13.95
C LEU A 453 29.72 -21.21 -13.72
N ASP A 454 30.85 -21.76 -14.20
CA ASP A 454 32.16 -21.12 -14.19
C ASP A 454 32.09 -19.75 -14.89
N ALA A 455 31.46 -19.65 -16.07
CA ALA A 455 31.30 -18.38 -16.79
C ALA A 455 30.40 -17.35 -16.07
N TYR A 456 29.32 -17.80 -15.40
CA TYR A 456 28.45 -16.93 -14.61
C TYR A 456 29.21 -16.33 -13.41
N TYR A 457 29.93 -17.17 -12.68
CA TYR A 457 30.77 -16.77 -11.55
C TYR A 457 31.92 -15.84 -12.00
N ASP A 458 32.63 -16.17 -13.09
CA ASP A 458 33.75 -15.38 -13.60
C ASP A 458 33.35 -13.96 -14.04
N LEU A 459 32.09 -13.76 -14.43
CA LEU A 459 31.52 -12.46 -14.79
C LEU A 459 31.03 -11.64 -13.57
N GLY A 460 31.04 -12.24 -12.37
CA GLY A 460 30.61 -11.62 -11.11
C GLY A 460 29.21 -12.05 -10.64
N GLY A 461 28.62 -13.11 -11.20
CA GLY A 461 27.34 -13.65 -10.76
C GLY A 461 27.47 -14.49 -9.49
N ASN A 462 26.58 -14.29 -8.52
CA ASN A 462 26.56 -15.09 -7.28
C ASN A 462 25.20 -15.71 -6.94
N PHE A 463 24.10 -15.31 -7.60
CA PHE A 463 22.74 -15.75 -7.27
C PHE A 463 22.30 -16.89 -8.19
N ILE A 464 22.18 -18.12 -7.67
CA ILE A 464 21.76 -19.29 -8.44
C ILE A 464 20.45 -19.85 -7.88
N ASP A 465 19.48 -20.13 -8.74
CA ASP A 465 18.15 -20.63 -8.40
C ASP A 465 17.94 -22.05 -8.96
N THR A 466 17.68 -23.03 -8.08
CA THR A 466 17.37 -24.43 -8.43
C THR A 466 16.15 -24.94 -7.64
N ALA A 467 15.88 -26.24 -7.61
CA ALA A 467 14.88 -26.88 -6.74
C ALA A 467 15.18 -28.36 -6.47
N ASN A 468 14.65 -28.90 -5.37
CA ASN A 468 14.88 -30.27 -4.91
C ASN A 468 14.68 -31.38 -5.97
N PHE A 469 13.75 -31.18 -6.91
CA PHE A 469 13.40 -32.16 -7.96
C PHE A 469 13.96 -31.83 -9.36
N TYR A 470 14.65 -30.71 -9.56
CA TYR A 470 15.08 -30.27 -10.89
C TYR A 470 16.05 -31.25 -11.56
N GLN A 471 15.76 -31.60 -12.83
CA GLN A 471 16.46 -32.61 -13.61
C GLN A 471 16.54 -33.98 -12.89
N GLU A 472 15.47 -34.36 -12.18
CA GLU A 472 15.39 -35.55 -11.32
C GLU A 472 16.57 -35.60 -10.34
N GLU A 473 16.57 -34.64 -9.41
CA GLU A 473 17.60 -34.39 -8.39
C GLU A 473 18.97 -33.88 -8.92
N SER A 474 19.37 -34.21 -10.14
CA SER A 474 20.74 -33.97 -10.66
C SER A 474 21.16 -32.49 -10.75
N SER A 475 20.22 -31.55 -10.79
CA SER A 475 20.54 -30.11 -10.81
C SER A 475 21.26 -29.64 -9.55
N GLU A 476 20.78 -30.07 -8.38
CA GLU A 476 21.42 -29.77 -7.09
C GLU A 476 22.77 -30.50 -6.95
N GLU A 477 22.85 -31.74 -7.44
CA GLU A 477 24.10 -32.53 -7.40
C GLU A 477 25.22 -31.88 -8.23
N PHE A 478 24.90 -31.36 -9.41
CA PHE A 478 25.89 -30.72 -10.29
C PHE A 478 26.33 -29.37 -9.71
N ILE A 479 25.43 -28.58 -9.11
CA ILE A 479 25.77 -27.30 -8.46
C ILE A 479 26.61 -27.55 -7.20
N GLY A 480 26.26 -28.55 -6.39
CA GLY A 480 27.02 -28.91 -5.19
C GLY A 480 28.43 -29.39 -5.50
N GLU A 481 28.60 -30.28 -6.49
CA GLU A 481 29.92 -30.71 -6.96
C GLU A 481 30.74 -29.56 -7.51
N TRP A 482 30.14 -28.71 -8.35
CA TRP A 482 30.81 -27.54 -8.90
C TRP A 482 31.31 -26.56 -7.82
N ALA A 483 30.46 -26.20 -6.86
CA ALA A 483 30.81 -25.26 -5.80
C ALA A 483 31.86 -25.82 -4.82
N GLU A 484 31.84 -27.14 -4.57
CA GLU A 484 32.83 -27.87 -3.78
C GLU A 484 34.20 -27.92 -4.50
N GLU A 485 34.24 -28.36 -5.76
CA GLU A 485 35.48 -28.46 -6.55
C GLU A 485 36.21 -27.12 -6.71
N ARG A 486 35.47 -26.00 -6.75
CA ARG A 486 36.02 -24.64 -6.87
C ARG A 486 36.34 -24.01 -5.49
N GLY A 487 35.80 -24.53 -4.40
CA GLY A 487 35.93 -23.95 -3.06
C GLY A 487 35.21 -22.60 -2.89
N ILE A 488 34.08 -22.41 -3.60
CA ILE A 488 33.39 -21.11 -3.72
C ILE A 488 32.01 -21.06 -3.04
N ARG A 489 31.57 -22.12 -2.35
CA ARG A 489 30.23 -22.18 -1.71
C ARG A 489 29.89 -20.94 -0.87
N ASP A 490 30.84 -20.45 -0.08
CA ASP A 490 30.67 -19.29 0.81
C ASP A 490 30.57 -17.94 0.08
N GLN A 491 30.85 -17.92 -1.24
CA GLN A 491 30.77 -16.75 -2.11
C GLN A 491 29.48 -16.70 -2.94
N LEU A 492 28.66 -17.77 -2.87
CA LEU A 492 27.44 -17.96 -3.65
C LEU A 492 26.20 -17.78 -2.77
N PHE A 493 25.16 -17.17 -3.32
CA PHE A 493 23.82 -17.12 -2.76
C PHE A 493 22.98 -18.19 -3.46
N LEU A 494 22.92 -19.38 -2.87
CA LEU A 494 22.23 -20.55 -3.44
C LEU A 494 20.78 -20.62 -2.95
N ALA A 495 19.85 -20.47 -3.89
CA ALA A 495 18.42 -20.64 -3.66
C ALA A 495 17.94 -22.00 -4.16
N THR A 496 17.16 -22.70 -3.34
CA THR A 496 16.44 -23.92 -3.74
C THR A 496 15.00 -23.87 -3.22
N LYS A 497 14.20 -24.87 -3.58
CA LYS A 497 12.76 -24.93 -3.32
C LYS A 497 12.37 -26.33 -2.87
N TYR A 498 11.38 -26.39 -2.00
CA TYR A 498 10.63 -27.60 -1.70
C TYR A 498 9.13 -27.34 -1.90
N THR A 499 8.40 -28.37 -2.33
CA THR A 499 6.94 -28.65 -2.31
C THR A 499 6.73 -29.86 -3.21
N GLY A 500 7.47 -29.90 -4.33
CA GLY A 500 7.43 -30.95 -5.34
C GLY A 500 8.15 -32.24 -4.93
N ASN A 501 7.61 -33.36 -5.42
CA ASN A 501 8.03 -34.72 -5.15
C ASN A 501 9.39 -35.05 -5.80
N PHE A 502 10.49 -34.86 -5.07
CA PHE A 502 11.84 -35.15 -5.58
C PHE A 502 12.13 -36.64 -5.79
N VAL A 503 11.34 -37.54 -5.19
CA VAL A 503 11.43 -39.00 -5.39
C VAL A 503 10.45 -39.54 -6.44
N ALA A 504 9.90 -38.68 -7.30
CA ALA A 504 8.89 -39.04 -8.30
C ALA A 504 9.33 -40.19 -9.23
N SER A 505 10.54 -40.16 -9.80
CA SER A 505 11.06 -41.20 -10.70
C SER A 505 11.71 -42.40 -10.01
N ARG A 506 11.69 -42.45 -8.66
CA ARG A 506 12.35 -43.52 -7.89
C ARG A 506 11.42 -44.71 -7.63
N ASP A 507 11.77 -45.87 -8.16
CA ASP A 507 11.00 -47.12 -7.96
C ASP A 507 11.22 -47.78 -6.59
N ASP A 508 12.30 -47.43 -5.87
CA ASP A 508 12.58 -47.94 -4.52
C ASP A 508 11.64 -47.33 -3.46
N VAL A 509 11.12 -46.12 -3.71
CA VAL A 509 10.24 -45.39 -2.79
C VAL A 509 8.77 -45.68 -3.10
N LYS A 510 8.20 -46.70 -2.44
CA LYS A 510 6.80 -47.13 -2.63
C LYS A 510 5.72 -46.17 -2.11
N GLN A 511 6.09 -45.20 -1.26
CA GLN A 511 5.14 -44.30 -0.58
C GLN A 511 5.61 -42.86 -0.73
N LYS A 512 5.18 -42.20 -1.81
CA LYS A 512 5.74 -40.91 -2.28
C LYS A 512 5.04 -39.67 -1.70
N ILE A 513 3.80 -39.79 -1.21
CA ILE A 513 2.99 -38.67 -0.69
C ILE A 513 3.67 -37.89 0.46
N MET A 514 4.54 -38.55 1.23
CA MET A 514 5.28 -37.95 2.35
C MET A 514 6.46 -37.06 1.93
N TYR A 515 6.76 -36.98 0.63
CA TYR A 515 7.86 -36.21 0.03
C TYR A 515 7.34 -35.03 -0.82
N ALA A 516 6.07 -34.66 -0.63
CA ALA A 516 5.38 -33.59 -1.35
C ALA A 516 4.49 -32.76 -0.41
N GLY A 517 4.07 -31.58 -0.88
CA GLY A 517 3.33 -30.59 -0.09
C GLY A 517 4.25 -29.74 0.80
N ASN A 518 3.66 -28.77 1.50
CA ASN A 518 4.37 -27.77 2.28
C ASN A 518 4.55 -28.16 3.77
N ASN A 519 3.87 -29.23 4.20
CA ASN A 519 3.87 -29.78 5.55
C ASN A 519 5.28 -30.04 6.14
N SER A 520 5.35 -30.03 7.47
CA SER A 520 6.57 -30.16 8.28
C SER A 520 7.48 -31.32 7.87
N LYS A 521 6.88 -32.44 7.45
CA LYS A 521 7.58 -33.69 7.12
C LYS A 521 8.19 -33.65 5.72
N SER A 522 7.42 -33.17 4.73
CA SER A 522 7.90 -32.90 3.37
C SER A 522 9.04 -31.88 3.37
N LEU A 523 8.90 -30.81 4.17
CA LEU A 523 9.94 -29.81 4.39
C LEU A 523 11.23 -30.45 4.92
N HIS A 524 11.15 -31.19 6.02
CA HIS A 524 12.31 -31.83 6.62
C HIS A 524 13.01 -32.78 5.64
N LEU A 525 12.27 -33.70 5.01
CA LEU A 525 12.84 -34.68 4.08
C LEU A 525 13.47 -34.02 2.85
N SER A 526 12.88 -32.95 2.33
CA SER A 526 13.42 -32.19 1.20
C SER A 526 14.70 -31.45 1.57
N VAL A 527 14.75 -30.79 2.73
CA VAL A 527 15.91 -29.98 3.12
C VAL A 527 17.13 -30.84 3.44
N GLU A 528 16.97 -31.99 4.12
CA GLU A 528 18.10 -32.92 4.32
C GLU A 528 18.62 -33.48 2.97
N ALA A 529 17.74 -33.72 2.00
CA ALA A 529 18.12 -34.18 0.66
C ALA A 529 18.85 -33.08 -0.13
N SER A 530 18.32 -31.86 -0.16
CA SER A 530 18.94 -30.72 -0.85
C SER A 530 20.30 -30.35 -0.27
N LEU A 531 20.45 -30.30 1.06
CA LEU A 531 21.74 -30.03 1.72
C LEU A 531 22.81 -31.06 1.32
N LYS A 532 22.43 -32.35 1.27
CA LYS A 532 23.32 -33.43 0.83
C LYS A 532 23.74 -33.29 -0.64
N LYS A 533 22.80 -32.96 -1.54
CA LYS A 533 23.07 -32.82 -2.99
C LYS A 533 23.89 -31.57 -3.31
N LEU A 534 23.56 -30.44 -2.68
CA LEU A 534 24.29 -29.17 -2.74
C LEU A 534 25.63 -29.18 -1.97
N ARG A 535 26.01 -30.31 -1.36
CA ARG A 535 27.25 -30.54 -0.60
C ARG A 535 27.55 -29.44 0.42
N THR A 536 26.54 -29.01 1.15
CA THR A 536 26.62 -27.86 2.06
C THR A 536 25.80 -28.08 3.34
N THR A 537 26.11 -27.32 4.39
CA THR A 537 25.40 -27.36 5.67
C THR A 537 24.27 -26.33 5.76
N TYR A 538 24.17 -25.41 4.80
CA TYR A 538 23.15 -24.36 4.79
C TYR A 538 22.69 -23.99 3.37
N ILE A 539 21.42 -23.63 3.24
CA ILE A 539 20.78 -23.01 2.07
C ILE A 539 20.69 -21.50 2.33
N ASP A 540 21.03 -20.65 1.35
CA ASP A 540 20.90 -19.21 1.54
C ASP A 540 19.43 -18.79 1.52
N LEU A 541 18.68 -19.27 0.52
CA LEU A 541 17.27 -18.96 0.33
C LEU A 541 16.46 -20.24 0.05
N LEU A 542 15.49 -20.55 0.92
CA LEU A 542 14.52 -21.62 0.68
C LEU A 542 13.17 -21.02 0.27
N TYR A 543 12.65 -21.40 -0.90
CA TYR A 543 11.27 -21.13 -1.27
C TYR A 543 10.33 -22.29 -0.91
N ILE A 544 9.07 -21.99 -0.56
CA ILE A 544 7.96 -22.86 -0.95
C ILE A 544 7.80 -22.79 -2.47
N HIS A 545 7.70 -23.93 -3.16
CA HIS A 545 7.68 -23.98 -4.63
C HIS A 545 6.28 -23.66 -5.19
N VAL A 546 5.21 -24.12 -4.53
CA VAL A 546 3.82 -23.77 -4.83
C VAL A 546 2.99 -23.77 -3.54
N TRP A 547 1.83 -23.13 -3.55
CA TRP A 547 0.84 -23.33 -2.49
C TRP A 547 0.13 -24.68 -2.67
N ASP A 548 -0.10 -25.42 -1.58
CA ASP A 548 -0.64 -26.79 -1.61
C ASP A 548 -2.11 -26.91 -1.17
N TRP A 549 -2.70 -25.81 -0.66
CA TRP A 549 -4.07 -25.76 -0.11
C TRP A 549 -4.37 -26.71 1.07
N ASP A 550 -3.38 -27.42 1.60
CA ASP A 550 -3.50 -28.41 2.67
C ASP A 550 -2.77 -27.98 3.95
N THR A 551 -1.58 -27.39 3.84
CA THR A 551 -0.76 -27.00 4.98
C THR A 551 -1.23 -25.66 5.54
N SER A 552 -1.37 -25.53 6.87
CA SER A 552 -1.73 -24.26 7.48
C SER A 552 -0.55 -23.27 7.48
N ILE A 553 -0.85 -21.97 7.49
CA ILE A 553 0.17 -20.91 7.55
C ILE A 553 0.96 -21.02 8.85
N GLU A 554 0.28 -21.39 9.94
CA GLU A 554 0.83 -21.56 11.27
C GLU A 554 1.84 -22.72 11.32
N GLU A 555 1.49 -23.89 10.76
CA GLU A 555 2.43 -25.02 10.66
C GLU A 555 3.64 -24.66 9.79
N LEU A 556 3.38 -24.04 8.63
CA LEU A 556 4.39 -23.68 7.65
C LEU A 556 5.43 -22.71 8.24
N MET A 557 4.99 -21.57 8.76
CA MET A 557 5.91 -20.50 9.20
C MET A 557 6.70 -20.90 10.44
N GLN A 558 6.11 -21.67 11.36
CA GLN A 558 6.85 -22.25 12.51
C GLN A 558 7.93 -23.23 12.05
N SER A 559 7.63 -24.06 11.05
CA SER A 559 8.56 -25.07 10.53
C SER A 559 9.70 -24.45 9.70
N LEU A 560 9.40 -23.45 8.87
CA LEU A 560 10.41 -22.67 8.15
C LEU A 560 11.31 -21.87 9.11
N HIS A 561 10.73 -21.20 10.10
CA HIS A 561 11.51 -20.49 11.12
C HIS A 561 12.42 -21.44 11.92
N THR A 562 11.96 -22.65 12.22
CA THR A 562 12.76 -23.69 12.90
C THR A 562 14.03 -24.04 12.10
N LEU A 563 13.98 -24.08 10.76
CA LEU A 563 15.18 -24.30 9.94
C LEU A 563 16.15 -23.11 9.96
N VAL A 564 15.63 -21.89 10.09
CA VAL A 564 16.43 -20.66 10.23
C VAL A 564 17.11 -20.60 11.61
N LEU A 565 16.43 -21.03 12.67
CA LEU A 565 17.04 -21.24 13.99
C LEU A 565 18.12 -22.34 13.97
N GLN A 566 17.88 -23.44 13.24
CA GLN A 566 18.86 -24.51 13.01
C GLN A 566 20.04 -24.10 12.11
N ARG A 567 20.02 -22.91 11.49
CA ARG A 567 21.00 -22.42 10.50
C ARG A 567 21.17 -23.30 9.26
N LYS A 568 20.17 -24.13 8.96
CA LYS A 568 20.05 -24.87 7.69
C LYS A 568 19.53 -24.00 6.54
N VAL A 569 18.87 -22.90 6.88
CA VAL A 569 18.35 -21.89 5.96
C VAL A 569 18.68 -20.50 6.54
N PHE A 570 18.95 -19.49 5.70
CA PHE A 570 19.12 -18.10 6.16
C PHE A 570 17.94 -17.18 5.81
N TYR A 571 17.40 -17.29 4.60
CA TYR A 571 16.30 -16.48 4.08
C TYR A 571 15.16 -17.35 3.55
N LEU A 572 13.94 -16.81 3.57
CA LEU A 572 12.72 -17.49 3.11
C LEU A 572 12.11 -16.75 1.92
N GLY A 573 11.58 -17.51 0.97
CA GLY A 573 10.81 -16.98 -0.16
C GLY A 573 9.50 -17.73 -0.39
N ALA A 574 8.59 -17.11 -1.13
CA ALA A 574 7.40 -17.78 -1.65
C ALA A 574 7.47 -17.84 -3.18
N SER A 575 7.18 -18.98 -3.78
CA SER A 575 7.04 -19.14 -5.22
C SER A 575 5.60 -19.50 -5.55
N ASP A 576 5.06 -18.93 -6.63
CA ASP A 576 3.82 -19.37 -7.27
C ASP A 576 2.64 -19.58 -6.28
N THR A 577 2.46 -18.60 -5.39
CA THR A 577 1.57 -18.64 -4.20
C THR A 577 0.63 -17.43 -4.23
N PRO A 578 -0.68 -17.57 -3.95
CA PRO A 578 -1.62 -16.43 -4.02
C PRO A 578 -1.21 -15.24 -3.15
N ALA A 579 -1.41 -14.03 -3.65
CA ALA A 579 -0.90 -12.80 -3.01
C ALA A 579 -1.37 -12.66 -1.55
N TRP A 580 -2.61 -13.07 -1.27
CA TRP A 580 -3.22 -13.00 0.05
C TRP A 580 -2.67 -14.03 1.04
N VAL A 581 -2.25 -15.20 0.56
CA VAL A 581 -1.55 -16.20 1.40
C VAL A 581 -0.20 -15.64 1.83
N VAL A 582 0.58 -15.05 0.91
CA VAL A 582 1.89 -14.45 1.22
C VAL A 582 1.74 -13.28 2.20
N ALA A 583 0.78 -12.38 1.98
CA ALA A 583 0.53 -11.25 2.88
C ALA A 583 0.09 -11.70 4.28
N LYS A 584 -0.80 -12.69 4.39
CA LYS A 584 -1.24 -13.30 5.66
C LYS A 584 -0.09 -14.00 6.39
N ALA A 585 0.72 -14.79 5.68
CA ALA A 585 1.87 -15.48 6.24
C ALA A 585 2.97 -14.52 6.73
N ASN A 586 3.23 -13.44 5.99
CA ASN A 586 4.15 -12.39 6.44
C ASN A 586 3.58 -11.60 7.62
N GLN A 587 2.27 -11.40 7.71
CA GLN A 587 1.66 -10.75 8.88
C GLN A 587 1.81 -11.63 10.13
N TYR A 588 1.35 -12.88 10.07
CA TYR A 588 1.53 -13.89 11.12
C TYR A 588 3.00 -13.97 11.58
N ALA A 589 3.96 -13.98 10.66
CA ALA A 589 5.37 -14.05 10.98
C ALA A 589 5.93 -12.79 11.67
N LYS A 590 5.46 -11.58 11.34
CA LYS A 590 5.81 -10.35 12.09
C LYS A 590 5.32 -10.47 13.53
N ASP A 591 4.06 -10.83 13.69
CA ASP A 591 3.31 -10.73 14.94
C ASP A 591 3.70 -11.85 15.92
N HIS A 592 4.18 -12.98 15.41
CA HIS A 592 4.72 -14.11 16.18
C HIS A 592 6.26 -14.14 16.25
N ALA A 593 6.95 -13.06 15.84
CA ALA A 593 8.42 -12.93 15.83
C ALA A 593 9.18 -14.02 15.05
N LEU A 594 8.53 -14.62 14.04
CA LEU A 594 9.09 -15.64 13.16
C LEU A 594 9.89 -15.00 12.00
N THR A 595 10.57 -15.83 11.21
CA THR A 595 11.23 -15.35 9.98
C THR A 595 10.18 -15.15 8.88
N PRO A 596 10.04 -13.94 8.30
CA PRO A 596 9.11 -13.68 7.20
C PRO A 596 9.73 -14.05 5.84
N PHE A 597 8.89 -14.15 4.81
CA PHE A 597 9.35 -14.17 3.42
C PHE A 597 9.95 -12.81 3.03
N VAL A 598 11.09 -12.84 2.34
CA VAL A 598 11.83 -11.62 1.91
C VAL A 598 11.83 -11.41 0.39
N ILE A 599 11.27 -12.37 -0.36
CA ILE A 599 11.29 -12.45 -1.82
C ILE A 599 10.14 -13.32 -2.35
N TYR A 600 9.57 -12.93 -3.49
CA TYR A 600 8.54 -13.68 -4.21
C TYR A 600 9.02 -14.10 -5.61
N GLN A 601 8.77 -15.35 -6.01
CA GLN A 601 9.07 -15.93 -7.32
C GLN A 601 7.78 -16.29 -8.08
N GLY A 602 7.75 -16.07 -9.40
CA GLY A 602 6.58 -16.42 -10.21
C GLY A 602 6.73 -16.05 -11.70
N ALA A 603 5.79 -16.48 -12.53
CA ALA A 603 5.81 -16.22 -13.98
C ALA A 603 5.52 -14.74 -14.30
N TRP A 604 6.42 -14.07 -15.03
CA TRP A 604 6.18 -12.71 -15.54
C TRP A 604 7.07 -12.39 -16.73
N ASN A 605 6.48 -11.83 -17.79
CA ASN A 605 7.20 -11.30 -18.95
C ASN A 605 6.32 -10.29 -19.72
N ILE A 606 6.85 -9.65 -20.76
CA ILE A 606 6.10 -8.69 -21.57
C ILE A 606 4.85 -9.28 -22.28
N MET A 607 4.80 -10.59 -22.56
CA MET A 607 3.66 -11.27 -23.18
C MET A 607 2.64 -11.82 -22.16
N ASP A 608 3.03 -12.00 -20.89
CA ASP A 608 2.13 -12.38 -19.79
C ASP A 608 2.44 -11.53 -18.55
N ARG A 609 1.49 -10.63 -18.27
CA ARG A 609 1.59 -9.56 -17.29
C ARG A 609 0.68 -9.77 -16.08
N ALA A 610 0.05 -10.94 -15.90
CA ALA A 610 -0.87 -11.21 -14.80
C ALA A 610 -0.26 -10.91 -13.41
N PHE A 611 1.04 -11.17 -13.26
CA PHE A 611 1.88 -10.83 -12.11
C PHE A 611 1.80 -9.35 -11.67
N GLU A 612 1.55 -8.43 -12.60
CA GLU A 612 1.44 -6.98 -12.31
C GLU A 612 0.16 -6.62 -11.54
N ARG A 613 -0.88 -7.49 -11.54
CA ARG A 613 -2.19 -7.23 -10.90
C ARG A 613 -2.13 -7.08 -9.38
N GLU A 614 -1.52 -8.04 -8.69
CA GLU A 614 -1.47 -8.10 -7.22
C GLU A 614 -0.08 -8.38 -6.64
N ILE A 615 0.78 -9.15 -7.32
CA ILE A 615 2.10 -9.52 -6.78
C ILE A 615 3.02 -8.29 -6.62
N ILE A 616 3.04 -7.38 -7.60
CA ILE A 616 3.87 -6.16 -7.52
C ILE A 616 3.35 -5.16 -6.47
N PRO A 617 2.03 -4.91 -6.32
CA PRO A 617 1.48 -4.20 -5.15
C PRO A 617 1.83 -4.85 -3.81
N MET A 618 1.59 -6.16 -3.66
CA MET A 618 1.85 -6.90 -2.41
C MET A 618 3.33 -6.88 -2.03
N ALA A 619 4.24 -7.17 -2.95
CA ALA A 619 5.68 -7.18 -2.67
C ALA A 619 6.22 -5.79 -2.29
N ARG A 620 5.70 -4.71 -2.90
CA ARG A 620 6.00 -3.33 -2.46
C ARG A 620 5.52 -3.05 -1.03
N ALA A 621 4.30 -3.48 -0.68
CA ALA A 621 3.71 -3.26 0.64
C ALA A 621 4.37 -4.10 1.76
N GLU A 622 4.90 -5.28 1.43
CA GLU A 622 5.60 -6.16 2.38
C GLU A 622 7.11 -5.88 2.48
N GLY A 623 7.69 -5.19 1.48
CA GLY A 623 9.13 -4.94 1.39
C GLY A 623 9.93 -6.12 0.83
N MET A 624 9.32 -6.90 -0.07
CA MET A 624 9.89 -8.11 -0.65
C MET A 624 10.57 -7.84 -2.00
N ALA A 625 11.57 -8.65 -2.34
CA ALA A 625 12.12 -8.73 -3.68
C ALA A 625 11.21 -9.51 -4.64
N LEU A 626 11.46 -9.37 -5.95
CA LEU A 626 10.78 -10.09 -7.01
C LEU A 626 11.77 -10.88 -7.86
N ALA A 627 11.52 -12.17 -8.01
CA ALA A 627 12.34 -13.14 -8.74
C ALA A 627 11.54 -13.74 -9.91
N PRO A 628 11.27 -12.99 -11.00
CA PRO A 628 10.41 -13.49 -12.06
C PRO A 628 11.09 -14.62 -12.85
N TRP A 629 10.34 -15.69 -13.11
CA TRP A 629 10.66 -16.73 -14.08
C TRP A 629 9.83 -16.54 -15.37
N ASN A 630 10.14 -17.32 -16.41
CA ASN A 630 9.60 -17.19 -17.77
C ASN A 630 9.87 -15.84 -18.47
N ILE A 631 10.87 -15.07 -18.03
CA ILE A 631 11.13 -13.68 -18.50
C ILE A 631 11.37 -13.52 -20.01
N LEU A 632 11.71 -14.60 -20.73
CA LEU A 632 11.86 -14.64 -22.20
C LEU A 632 10.76 -15.45 -22.92
N ALA A 633 9.61 -15.68 -22.27
CA ALA A 633 8.44 -16.41 -22.80
C ALA A 633 8.80 -17.76 -23.45
N GLY A 634 9.43 -18.67 -22.70
CA GLY A 634 9.91 -19.96 -23.23
C GLY A 634 10.98 -19.89 -24.32
N GLY A 635 11.55 -18.70 -24.59
CA GLY A 635 12.44 -18.43 -25.73
C GLY A 635 11.70 -17.91 -26.98
N LYS A 636 10.50 -17.34 -26.81
CA LYS A 636 9.73 -16.65 -27.85
C LYS A 636 10.08 -15.16 -27.99
N ILE A 637 10.85 -14.58 -27.08
CA ILE A 637 11.50 -13.28 -27.33
C ILE A 637 12.73 -13.51 -28.20
N ARG A 638 12.55 -13.41 -29.53
CA ARG A 638 13.57 -13.62 -30.58
C ARG A 638 13.15 -12.94 -31.89
N THR A 639 14.09 -12.66 -32.79
CA THR A 639 13.79 -12.00 -34.07
C THR A 639 13.19 -12.97 -35.10
N ASP A 640 12.54 -12.45 -36.15
CA ASP A 640 12.08 -13.29 -37.29
C ASP A 640 13.24 -14.02 -37.98
N ALA A 641 14.42 -13.39 -38.10
CA ALA A 641 15.61 -14.01 -38.66
C ALA A 641 16.16 -15.16 -37.80
N GLU A 642 16.11 -15.03 -36.47
CA GLU A 642 16.57 -16.10 -35.57
C GLU A 642 15.61 -17.30 -35.58
N GLU A 643 14.30 -17.08 -35.68
CA GLU A 643 13.35 -18.19 -35.83
C GLU A 643 13.55 -18.94 -37.15
N GLU A 644 13.76 -18.23 -38.26
CA GLU A 644 14.03 -18.88 -39.55
C GLU A 644 15.33 -19.69 -39.51
N ARG A 645 16.39 -19.16 -38.88
CA ARG A 645 17.62 -19.93 -38.60
C ARG A 645 17.31 -21.19 -37.78
N ARG A 646 16.46 -21.12 -36.75
CA ARG A 646 16.06 -22.30 -35.94
C ARG A 646 15.25 -23.33 -36.75
N ARG A 647 14.42 -22.90 -37.70
CA ARG A 647 13.72 -23.80 -38.65
C ARG A 647 14.72 -24.54 -39.54
N GLN A 648 15.66 -23.79 -40.13
CA GLN A 648 16.68 -24.34 -41.05
C GLN A 648 17.70 -25.27 -40.35
N THR A 649 17.99 -25.03 -39.07
CA THR A 649 18.96 -25.82 -38.29
C THR A 649 18.33 -26.93 -37.43
N GLY A 650 17.00 -26.99 -37.32
CA GLY A 650 16.30 -27.95 -36.45
C GLY A 650 16.45 -27.67 -34.94
N GLU A 651 17.01 -26.54 -34.53
CA GLU A 651 17.32 -26.23 -33.12
C GLU A 651 16.06 -26.03 -32.24
N GLY A 652 14.94 -25.63 -32.84
CA GLY A 652 13.64 -25.55 -32.18
C GLY A 652 13.58 -24.61 -30.96
N GLY A 653 12.83 -25.02 -29.94
CA GLY A 653 12.64 -24.31 -28.68
C GLY A 653 11.83 -25.13 -27.67
N ARG A 654 11.51 -24.55 -26.50
CA ARG A 654 10.73 -25.25 -25.47
C ARG A 654 9.28 -25.47 -25.92
N THR A 655 8.80 -26.69 -25.76
CA THR A 655 7.40 -27.10 -26.04
C THR A 655 6.61 -27.35 -24.75
N ALA A 656 7.28 -27.77 -23.68
CA ALA A 656 6.68 -27.91 -22.35
C ALA A 656 6.13 -26.57 -21.83
N PHE A 657 4.98 -26.63 -21.16
CA PHE A 657 4.23 -25.47 -20.64
C PHE A 657 3.90 -24.39 -21.69
N GLN A 658 3.82 -24.75 -22.98
CA GLN A 658 3.28 -23.89 -24.03
C GLN A 658 1.79 -24.23 -24.28
N PRO A 659 0.86 -23.26 -24.28
CA PRO A 659 -0.59 -23.53 -24.42
C PRO A 659 -1.01 -24.27 -25.70
N ASN A 660 -0.13 -24.34 -26.70
CA ASN A 660 -0.34 -25.01 -27.98
C ASN A 660 0.68 -26.14 -28.26
N GLY A 661 1.52 -26.49 -27.28
CA GLY A 661 2.62 -27.47 -27.40
C GLY A 661 3.72 -27.12 -28.40
N LYS A 662 3.75 -25.89 -28.94
CA LYS A 662 4.60 -25.47 -30.06
C LYS A 662 5.64 -24.44 -29.63
N TRP A 663 6.80 -24.49 -30.29
CA TRP A 663 7.94 -23.62 -30.01
C TRP A 663 7.96 -22.38 -30.92
N GLU A 664 7.24 -22.43 -32.05
CA GLU A 664 7.06 -21.36 -33.03
C GLU A 664 6.23 -20.20 -32.46
N ARG A 665 6.51 -18.98 -32.93
CA ARG A 665 5.75 -17.80 -32.51
C ARG A 665 4.45 -17.62 -33.31
N ASN A 666 3.36 -17.36 -32.60
CA ASN A 666 2.12 -16.85 -33.17
C ASN A 666 2.29 -15.38 -33.63
N GLU A 667 1.25 -14.79 -34.23
CA GLU A 667 1.31 -13.42 -34.77
C GLU A 667 1.54 -12.36 -33.70
N LYS A 668 0.85 -12.47 -32.54
CA LYS A 668 0.99 -11.53 -31.42
C LYS A 668 2.38 -11.60 -30.77
N GLU A 669 2.92 -12.80 -30.64
CA GLU A 669 4.29 -13.04 -30.15
C GLU A 669 5.35 -12.41 -31.08
N ARG A 670 5.10 -12.32 -32.39
CA ARG A 670 5.95 -11.58 -33.35
C ARG A 670 5.77 -10.07 -33.25
N GLU A 671 4.55 -9.58 -33.06
CA GLU A 671 4.27 -8.14 -32.88
C GLU A 671 5.06 -7.58 -31.68
N VAL A 672 5.00 -8.28 -30.54
CA VAL A 672 5.76 -7.92 -29.33
C VAL A 672 7.28 -8.02 -29.57
N SER A 673 7.74 -9.05 -30.27
CA SER A 673 9.15 -9.17 -30.67
C SER A 673 9.60 -7.94 -31.48
N LYS A 674 8.79 -7.48 -32.44
CA LYS A 674 9.08 -6.31 -33.29
C LYS A 674 9.01 -4.98 -32.52
N GLY A 675 8.16 -4.89 -31.50
CA GLY A 675 8.16 -3.78 -30.55
C GLY A 675 9.48 -3.67 -29.78
N LEU A 676 10.01 -4.81 -29.30
CA LEU A 676 11.33 -4.86 -28.67
C LEU A 676 12.47 -4.59 -29.67
N GLU A 677 12.38 -5.08 -30.91
CA GLU A 677 13.34 -4.74 -31.98
C GLU A 677 13.38 -3.23 -32.22
N LYS A 678 12.23 -2.54 -32.24
CA LYS A 678 12.18 -1.07 -32.34
C LYS A 678 12.91 -0.39 -31.19
N VAL A 679 12.58 -0.73 -29.93
CA VAL A 679 13.20 -0.10 -28.75
C VAL A 679 14.69 -0.41 -28.66
N ALA A 680 15.13 -1.63 -29.01
CA ALA A 680 16.55 -1.98 -29.07
C ALA A 680 17.33 -1.09 -30.04
N ASN A 681 16.76 -0.82 -31.23
CA ASN A 681 17.36 0.08 -32.22
C ASN A 681 17.37 1.55 -31.77
N GLU A 682 16.38 2.00 -30.99
CA GLU A 682 16.35 3.37 -30.43
C GLU A 682 17.47 3.62 -29.42
N ILE A 683 17.82 2.61 -28.61
CA ILE A 683 18.82 2.75 -27.53
C ILE A 683 20.20 2.16 -27.87
N GLY A 684 20.33 1.47 -29.00
CA GLY A 684 21.57 0.80 -29.43
C GLY A 684 21.89 -0.52 -28.72
N ALA A 685 20.88 -1.19 -28.15
CA ALA A 685 21.05 -2.51 -27.52
C ALA A 685 21.27 -3.60 -28.57
N LYS A 686 22.09 -4.61 -28.25
CA LYS A 686 22.49 -5.68 -29.19
C LYS A 686 21.51 -6.85 -29.18
N SER A 687 20.72 -7.01 -28.12
CA SER A 687 19.68 -8.03 -28.02
C SER A 687 18.31 -7.40 -27.72
N ILE A 688 17.25 -8.06 -28.19
CA ILE A 688 15.89 -7.78 -27.71
C ILE A 688 15.57 -8.51 -26.40
N THR A 689 16.37 -9.52 -26.02
CA THR A 689 16.26 -10.17 -24.72
C THR A 689 16.74 -9.26 -23.60
N SER A 690 17.80 -8.47 -23.82
CA SER A 690 18.29 -7.50 -22.84
C SER A 690 17.28 -6.37 -22.61
N VAL A 691 16.64 -5.85 -23.67
CA VAL A 691 15.52 -4.89 -23.55
C VAL A 691 14.34 -5.47 -22.79
N ALA A 692 13.94 -6.73 -23.05
CA ALA A 692 12.83 -7.37 -22.35
C ALA A 692 13.12 -7.60 -20.84
N ILE A 693 14.37 -7.95 -20.50
CA ILE A 693 14.80 -8.11 -19.10
C ILE A 693 14.87 -6.74 -18.41
N ALA A 694 15.40 -5.72 -19.08
CA ALA A 694 15.46 -4.35 -18.57
C ALA A 694 14.07 -3.76 -18.34
N TYR A 695 13.08 -4.04 -19.20
CA TYR A 695 11.67 -3.66 -18.99
C TYR A 695 11.16 -4.15 -17.62
N LEU A 696 11.40 -5.42 -17.26
CA LEU A 696 10.98 -5.96 -15.95
C LEU A 696 11.70 -5.25 -14.80
N MET A 697 12.99 -4.94 -14.96
CA MET A 697 13.80 -4.24 -13.94
C MET A 697 13.39 -2.78 -13.71
N HIS A 698 12.82 -2.10 -14.71
CA HIS A 698 12.34 -0.72 -14.59
C HIS A 698 10.99 -0.59 -13.87
N LYS A 699 10.24 -1.68 -13.72
CA LYS A 699 8.88 -1.64 -13.18
C LYS A 699 8.82 -1.53 -11.65
N THR A 700 9.83 -2.00 -10.91
CA THR A 700 9.97 -1.75 -9.47
C THR A 700 11.40 -2.06 -8.94
N PRO A 701 11.89 -1.43 -7.85
CA PRO A 701 13.35 -1.36 -7.59
C PRO A 701 14.04 -2.63 -7.08
N TYR A 702 13.31 -3.67 -6.68
CA TYR A 702 13.84 -4.93 -6.14
C TYR A 702 13.55 -6.15 -7.05
N VAL A 703 13.56 -5.96 -8.37
CA VAL A 703 13.47 -7.05 -9.35
C VAL A 703 14.85 -7.65 -9.63
N PHE A 704 14.92 -8.99 -9.60
CA PHE A 704 16.09 -9.83 -9.87
C PHE A 704 15.68 -10.95 -10.86
N PRO A 705 15.69 -10.71 -12.18
CA PRO A 705 15.18 -11.67 -13.17
C PRO A 705 15.96 -12.99 -13.23
N ILE A 706 15.26 -14.12 -13.35
CA ILE A 706 15.88 -15.45 -13.46
C ILE A 706 16.22 -15.76 -14.93
N VAL A 707 17.50 -15.63 -15.28
CA VAL A 707 18.03 -15.93 -16.61
C VAL A 707 18.37 -17.42 -16.73
N GLY A 708 17.53 -18.16 -17.46
CA GLY A 708 17.78 -19.56 -17.83
C GLY A 708 18.42 -19.68 -19.23
N GLY A 709 19.33 -20.64 -19.39
CA GLY A 709 20.00 -20.87 -20.68
C GLY A 709 20.76 -22.20 -20.73
N ARG A 710 21.34 -22.50 -21.90
CA ARG A 710 22.23 -23.66 -22.14
C ARG A 710 23.53 -23.29 -22.88
N LYS A 711 23.83 -21.99 -22.92
CA LYS A 711 24.84 -21.36 -23.79
C LYS A 711 25.38 -20.10 -23.11
N VAL A 712 26.70 -19.92 -23.10
CA VAL A 712 27.35 -18.75 -22.46
C VAL A 712 27.05 -17.47 -23.25
N GLU A 713 26.85 -17.57 -24.56
CA GLU A 713 26.50 -16.47 -25.45
C GLU A 713 25.13 -15.86 -25.08
N HIS A 714 24.17 -16.70 -24.66
CA HIS A 714 22.86 -16.23 -24.20
C HIS A 714 22.95 -15.52 -22.84
N LEU A 715 23.84 -15.99 -21.95
CA LEU A 715 24.11 -15.32 -20.67
C LEU A 715 24.74 -13.93 -20.91
N LEU A 716 25.76 -13.85 -21.76
CA LEU A 716 26.39 -12.58 -22.15
C LEU A 716 25.39 -11.60 -22.78
N ALA A 717 24.50 -12.07 -23.65
CA ALA A 717 23.45 -11.26 -24.24
C ALA A 717 22.42 -10.74 -23.22
N ASN A 718 22.14 -11.51 -22.16
CA ASN A 718 21.21 -11.11 -21.10
C ASN A 718 21.83 -10.14 -20.07
N ILE A 719 23.14 -10.22 -19.81
CA ILE A 719 23.85 -9.30 -18.89
C ILE A 719 23.81 -7.84 -19.38
N GLU A 720 23.70 -7.61 -20.69
CA GLU A 720 23.51 -6.27 -21.27
C GLU A 720 22.28 -5.53 -20.68
N ALA A 721 21.28 -6.26 -20.16
CA ALA A 721 20.10 -5.66 -19.52
C ALA A 721 20.42 -4.78 -18.30
N VAL A 722 21.56 -5.01 -17.63
CA VAL A 722 21.98 -4.30 -16.41
C VAL A 722 22.51 -2.88 -16.73
N ASP A 723 22.96 -2.65 -17.97
CA ASP A 723 23.44 -1.33 -18.44
C ASP A 723 22.43 -0.63 -19.37
N ILE A 724 21.22 -1.17 -19.53
CA ILE A 724 20.12 -0.53 -20.27
C ILE A 724 19.28 0.33 -19.32
N SER A 725 18.99 1.56 -19.75
CA SER A 725 17.97 2.43 -19.15
C SER A 725 16.83 2.65 -20.16
N LEU A 726 15.57 2.60 -19.71
CA LEU A 726 14.37 2.78 -20.54
C LEU A 726 13.57 4.00 -20.10
N THR A 727 13.13 4.81 -21.08
CA THR A 727 12.26 5.96 -20.81
C THR A 727 10.82 5.52 -20.52
N GLU A 728 10.07 6.35 -19.78
CA GLU A 728 8.65 6.09 -19.53
C GLU A 728 7.84 5.84 -20.82
N ASP A 729 8.15 6.57 -21.90
CA ASP A 729 7.39 6.49 -23.14
C ASP A 729 7.72 5.22 -23.95
N GLN A 730 8.93 4.68 -23.81
CA GLN A 730 9.28 3.35 -24.31
C GLN A 730 8.57 2.24 -23.50
N ILE A 731 8.47 2.40 -22.18
CA ILE A 731 7.69 1.49 -21.32
C ILE A 731 6.20 1.52 -21.74
N LYS A 732 5.58 2.70 -21.83
CA LYS A 732 4.19 2.88 -22.29
C LYS A 732 3.95 2.29 -23.69
N PHE A 733 4.91 2.47 -24.62
CA PHE A 733 4.85 1.88 -25.96
C PHE A 733 4.84 0.35 -25.92
N LEU A 734 5.76 -0.27 -25.17
CA LEU A 734 5.84 -1.73 -25.02
C LEU A 734 4.58 -2.31 -24.35
N GLU A 735 4.06 -1.63 -23.33
CA GLU A 735 2.83 -2.03 -22.64
C GLU A 735 1.57 -1.92 -23.51
N GLY A 736 1.54 -0.98 -24.47
CA GLY A 736 0.45 -0.85 -25.43
C GLY A 736 0.32 -2.03 -26.41
N LEU A 737 1.40 -2.83 -26.58
CA LEU A 737 1.39 -4.03 -27.43
C LEU A 737 0.64 -5.19 -26.76
N VAL A 738 0.68 -5.28 -25.44
CA VAL A 738 -0.02 -6.30 -24.64
C VAL A 738 -0.82 -5.62 -23.52
N PRO A 739 -2.05 -5.17 -23.82
CA PRO A 739 -2.97 -4.66 -22.82
C PRO A 739 -3.26 -5.72 -21.76
N ILE A 740 -3.26 -5.29 -20.49
CA ILE A 740 -3.57 -6.14 -19.34
C ILE A 740 -5.02 -5.93 -18.91
N ASP A 741 -5.79 -7.01 -18.84
CA ASP A 741 -6.99 -7.04 -17.99
C ASP A 741 -6.53 -6.99 -16.54
N LEU A 742 -6.77 -5.86 -15.85
CA LEU A 742 -6.45 -5.72 -14.42
C LEU A 742 -7.45 -6.46 -13.51
N GLY A 743 -8.65 -6.75 -14.00
CA GLY A 743 -9.75 -7.31 -13.21
C GLY A 743 -10.31 -6.36 -12.15
N PHE A 744 -11.47 -6.74 -11.61
CA PHE A 744 -12.00 -6.14 -10.39
C PHE A 744 -11.21 -6.62 -9.16
N PRO A 745 -10.90 -5.77 -8.16
CA PRO A 745 -11.16 -4.33 -8.07
C PRO A 745 -10.03 -3.44 -8.64
N THR A 746 -8.86 -3.99 -8.97
CA THR A 746 -7.65 -3.24 -9.36
C THR A 746 -7.87 -2.31 -10.56
N ALA A 747 -8.69 -2.69 -11.54
CA ALA A 747 -9.08 -1.85 -12.68
C ALA A 747 -9.84 -0.56 -12.29
N MET A 748 -10.38 -0.50 -11.07
CA MET A 748 -11.19 0.60 -10.57
C MET A 748 -10.46 1.47 -9.53
N ILE A 749 -9.61 0.87 -8.68
CA ILE A 749 -8.88 1.59 -7.62
C ILE A 749 -7.40 1.88 -7.94
N GLY A 750 -6.81 1.20 -8.94
CA GLY A 750 -5.39 1.28 -9.28
C GLY A 750 -4.48 0.41 -8.39
N ASP A 751 -3.17 0.50 -8.61
CA ASP A 751 -2.15 -0.40 -8.03
C ASP A 751 -1.30 0.24 -6.92
N GLY A 752 -1.63 1.47 -6.51
CA GLY A 752 -0.87 2.28 -5.56
C GLY A 752 0.27 3.12 -6.15
N THR A 753 0.41 3.24 -7.49
CA THR A 753 1.37 4.20 -8.10
C THR A 753 0.91 5.65 -8.11
N ALA A 754 -0.40 5.91 -8.01
CA ALA A 754 -0.96 7.24 -8.03
C ALA A 754 -2.27 7.33 -7.23
N PRO A 755 -2.67 8.52 -6.75
CA PRO A 755 -3.93 8.72 -6.02
C PRO A 755 -5.14 8.25 -6.84
N SER A 756 -6.11 7.61 -6.17
CA SER A 756 -7.28 7.02 -6.83
C SER A 756 -8.17 8.08 -7.50
N PRO A 757 -9.03 7.72 -8.47
CA PRO A 757 -9.95 8.67 -9.12
C PRO A 757 -10.85 9.42 -8.13
N PHE A 758 -11.15 8.82 -6.98
CA PHE A 758 -12.01 9.37 -5.95
C PHE A 758 -11.34 10.52 -5.20
N PHE A 759 -10.10 10.35 -4.75
CA PHE A 759 -9.33 11.42 -4.11
C PHE A 759 -9.17 12.65 -5.01
N ARG A 760 -8.93 12.43 -6.32
CA ARG A 760 -8.81 13.49 -7.34
C ARG A 760 -10.07 14.32 -7.52
N SER A 761 -11.25 13.85 -7.07
CA SER A 761 -12.50 14.62 -7.08
C SER A 761 -12.68 15.51 -5.83
N SER A 762 -12.02 15.19 -4.72
CA SER A 762 -12.12 15.91 -3.45
C SER A 762 -11.00 16.95 -3.23
N GLY A 763 -9.88 16.85 -3.95
CA GLY A 763 -8.80 17.83 -3.91
C GLY A 763 -7.67 17.51 -4.88
N ILE A 764 -6.72 18.43 -5.00
CA ILE A 764 -5.43 18.15 -5.63
C ILE A 764 -4.52 17.57 -4.55
N VAL A 765 -4.08 16.34 -4.76
CA VAL A 765 -3.16 15.62 -3.88
C VAL A 765 -1.89 15.27 -4.65
N GLU A 766 -0.73 15.36 -4.00
CA GLU A 766 0.54 14.89 -4.58
C GLU A 766 0.60 13.36 -4.60
N ASN A 767 1.38 12.78 -5.53
CA ASN A 767 1.63 11.34 -5.51
C ASN A 767 2.46 10.95 -4.28
N LYS A 768 2.13 9.83 -3.65
CA LYS A 768 2.95 9.17 -2.63
C LYS A 768 4.38 8.96 -3.17
N PRO A 769 5.44 9.41 -2.48
CA PRO A 769 6.80 9.27 -2.97
C PRO A 769 7.22 7.80 -2.91
N LEU A 770 7.42 7.20 -4.08
CA LEU A 770 7.89 5.82 -4.23
C LEU A 770 9.41 5.77 -4.37
N LEU A 771 9.99 4.60 -4.09
CA LEU A 771 11.37 4.29 -4.45
C LEU A 771 11.47 4.21 -5.99
N ALA A 772 12.36 5.02 -6.57
CA ALA A 772 12.67 4.95 -7.99
C ALA A 772 13.45 3.65 -8.33
N PRO A 773 13.34 3.13 -9.57
CA PRO A 773 14.26 2.11 -10.07
C PRO A 773 15.72 2.59 -9.99
N ALA A 774 16.67 1.65 -9.89
CA ALA A 774 18.09 2.00 -9.84
C ALA A 774 18.59 2.40 -11.24
N GLU A 775 19.02 3.66 -11.40
CA GLU A 775 19.69 4.12 -12.63
C GLU A 775 21.14 3.64 -12.70
N SER A 776 21.59 3.22 -13.88
CA SER A 776 22.95 2.70 -14.10
C SER A 776 24.01 3.81 -14.07
N ALA A 777 24.80 3.89 -13.00
CA ALA A 777 25.87 4.87 -12.83
C ALA A 777 27.08 4.61 -13.76
N GLY A 778 27.04 5.15 -14.98
CA GLY A 778 28.09 4.99 -15.99
C GLY A 778 29.39 5.71 -15.67
N ILE A 779 30.37 5.01 -15.07
CA ILE A 779 31.72 5.51 -14.76
C ILE A 779 32.79 4.73 -15.55
N LYS A 780 33.76 5.45 -16.11
CA LYS A 780 34.91 4.86 -16.84
C LYS A 780 36.03 4.47 -15.87
N ALA A 781 36.61 3.29 -16.06
CA ALA A 781 37.59 2.72 -15.14
C ALA A 781 39.01 3.30 -15.31
N GLY A 782 39.72 3.52 -14.19
CA GLY A 782 41.14 3.86 -14.13
C GLY A 782 41.63 4.17 -12.71
N GLU A 783 42.79 3.59 -12.35
CA GLU A 783 43.59 3.79 -11.12
C GLU A 783 43.16 3.06 -9.82
N THR A 784 44.15 2.60 -9.05
CA THR A 784 44.02 1.73 -7.85
C THR A 784 45.31 1.74 -7.02
N VAL A 785 45.24 1.87 -5.68
CA VAL A 785 46.41 1.82 -4.74
C VAL A 785 45.99 1.11 -3.42
N TRP A 786 46.94 0.57 -2.64
CA TRP A 786 46.72 -0.44 -1.57
C TRP A 786 47.07 -0.01 -0.12
N LEU A 787 46.31 -0.45 0.92
CA LEU A 787 46.74 -0.93 2.26
C LEU A 787 45.60 -1.55 3.15
N THR A 788 45.86 -1.86 4.44
CA THR A 788 45.18 -2.87 5.30
C THR A 788 45.32 -2.61 6.82
N SER A 789 44.56 -3.15 7.81
CA SER A 789 43.23 -3.82 7.94
C SER A 789 42.97 -4.22 9.45
N ILE A 790 41.83 -4.89 9.80
CA ILE A 790 41.55 -5.64 11.08
C ILE A 790 41.32 -4.72 12.34
N ALA A 791 40.58 -4.99 13.46
CA ALA A 791 39.87 -6.10 14.18
C ALA A 791 38.70 -5.50 15.07
N LYS A 792 37.86 -6.17 15.91
CA LYS A 792 37.28 -7.54 16.08
C LYS A 792 36.08 -7.51 17.11
N VAL A 793 35.44 -8.67 17.37
CA VAL A 793 34.27 -9.00 18.26
C VAL A 793 34.69 -9.47 19.70
N PRO A 794 33.85 -9.63 20.79
CA PRO A 794 32.56 -10.38 20.87
C PRO A 794 31.52 -9.91 22.01
N PRO A 795 30.64 -10.71 22.71
CA PRO A 795 29.18 -10.40 22.77
C PRO A 795 28.33 -10.81 24.06
N LEU A 796 26.98 -10.91 23.90
CA LEU A 796 26.01 -11.94 24.39
C LEU A 796 25.12 -11.81 25.69
N SER A 797 23.98 -12.56 25.61
CA SER A 797 23.02 -13.05 26.65
C SER A 797 21.92 -12.11 27.20
N SER A 798 20.73 -12.56 27.71
CA SER A 798 19.72 -13.61 27.33
C SER A 798 18.53 -13.62 28.35
N TYR A 799 17.45 -14.42 28.11
CA TYR A 799 16.24 -14.75 28.95
C TYR A 799 14.91 -14.12 28.45
N SER A 800 13.69 -14.64 28.72
CA SER A 800 13.10 -16.01 28.72
C SER A 800 11.57 -15.87 29.04
N SER A 801 10.70 -16.74 28.53
CA SER A 801 9.24 -16.51 28.48
C SER A 801 8.36 -17.28 29.49
N SER A 802 7.10 -16.85 29.63
CA SER A 802 5.98 -17.63 30.20
C SER A 802 4.64 -17.12 29.65
N THR A 803 3.71 -18.01 29.28
CA THR A 803 2.41 -17.68 28.65
C THR A 803 1.21 -18.14 29.49
N SER A 804 0.03 -17.54 29.25
CA SER A 804 -1.25 -18.04 29.78
C SER A 804 -2.42 -17.63 28.87
N ASN A 805 -3.16 -18.59 28.32
CA ASN A 805 -4.32 -18.35 27.45
C ASN A 805 -5.59 -18.10 28.27
N VAL A 806 -6.48 -17.24 27.75
CA VAL A 806 -7.91 -17.19 28.12
C VAL A 806 -8.72 -17.09 26.83
N GLY A 807 -9.66 -18.01 26.62
CA GLY A 807 -10.55 -18.02 25.46
C GLY A 807 -11.97 -17.58 25.81
N LEU A 808 -12.67 -16.97 24.86
CA LEU A 808 -14.10 -16.67 24.92
C LEU A 808 -14.83 -17.34 23.76
N PRO A 809 -16.06 -17.85 23.95
CA PRO A 809 -16.80 -18.54 22.90
C PRO A 809 -17.46 -17.55 21.92
N LEU A 810 -17.19 -17.72 20.62
CA LEU A 810 -18.00 -17.12 19.56
C LEU A 810 -19.20 -18.02 19.26
N SER A 811 -20.41 -17.44 19.23
CA SER A 811 -21.62 -18.10 18.76
C SER A 811 -21.64 -18.17 17.23
N THR A 812 -22.06 -19.32 16.68
CA THR A 812 -22.15 -19.56 15.23
C THR A 812 -23.27 -18.74 14.59
N PRO A 813 -23.01 -17.94 13.54
CA PRO A 813 -24.05 -17.34 12.71
C PRO A 813 -24.57 -18.39 11.71
N SER A 814 -25.77 -18.91 11.94
CA SER A 814 -26.41 -19.91 11.05
C SER A 814 -27.91 -19.68 10.82
N GLU A 815 -28.43 -18.53 11.26
CA GLU A 815 -29.79 -18.06 10.99
C GLU A 815 -29.73 -16.54 10.71
N ILE A 816 -30.76 -16.01 10.04
CA ILE A 816 -30.87 -14.63 9.50
C ILE A 816 -30.10 -14.41 8.18
N PHE A 817 -30.72 -13.64 7.28
CA PHE A 817 -30.29 -13.20 5.93
C PHE A 817 -30.34 -14.24 4.81
N SER A 818 -30.79 -13.78 3.64
CA SER A 818 -30.75 -14.51 2.36
C SER A 818 -30.54 -13.60 1.14
N TRP A 819 -30.82 -12.29 1.25
CA TRP A 819 -30.58 -11.26 0.23
C TRP A 819 -30.57 -9.85 0.84
N ALA A 820 -30.16 -8.84 0.08
CA ALA A 820 -30.08 -7.45 0.54
C ALA A 820 -30.71 -6.47 -0.47
N LEU A 821 -31.42 -5.45 0.02
CA LEU A 821 -32.02 -4.40 -0.80
C LEU A 821 -31.09 -3.18 -0.93
N SER A 822 -30.82 -2.74 -2.16
CA SER A 822 -29.96 -1.58 -2.42
C SER A 822 -30.70 -0.24 -2.31
N GLY A 823 -30.31 0.59 -1.35
CA GLY A 823 -30.77 1.98 -1.22
C GLY A 823 -30.27 2.93 -2.32
N ALA A 824 -29.43 2.47 -3.25
CA ALA A 824 -28.80 3.28 -4.28
C ALA A 824 -29.77 3.90 -5.32
N VAL A 825 -31.06 3.62 -5.25
CA VAL A 825 -32.12 4.11 -6.17
C VAL A 825 -33.00 5.22 -5.59
N LEU A 826 -32.86 5.56 -4.30
CA LEU A 826 -33.78 6.45 -3.57
C LEU A 826 -33.41 7.95 -3.78
N LYS A 827 -34.13 8.61 -4.71
CA LYS A 827 -34.12 10.05 -5.09
C LYS A 827 -32.82 10.87 -5.09
N GLY A 828 -32.22 11.05 -6.27
CA GLY A 828 -31.18 12.06 -6.54
C GLY A 828 -31.31 12.65 -7.96
N SER A 829 -31.17 13.97 -8.08
CA SER A 829 -31.50 14.70 -9.32
C SER A 829 -30.46 14.53 -10.43
N LYS A 830 -29.17 14.51 -10.06
CA LYS A 830 -28.05 14.42 -11.01
C LYS A 830 -27.76 12.98 -11.42
N TRP A 831 -28.08 12.01 -10.56
CA TRP A 831 -27.93 10.57 -10.82
C TRP A 831 -28.85 10.05 -11.93
N HIS A 832 -29.96 10.74 -12.19
CA HIS A 832 -30.83 10.48 -13.33
C HIS A 832 -30.11 10.67 -14.68
N ALA A 833 -29.30 11.73 -14.82
CA ALA A 833 -28.62 12.10 -16.07
C ALA A 833 -27.53 11.08 -16.52
N ILE A 834 -27.10 10.21 -15.62
CA ILE A 834 -26.06 9.18 -15.80
C ILE A 834 -26.62 7.74 -15.79
N GLY A 835 -27.95 7.59 -15.73
CA GLY A 835 -28.63 6.31 -15.92
C GLY A 835 -28.68 5.37 -14.71
N TRP A 836 -28.32 5.81 -13.50
CA TRP A 836 -28.49 4.98 -12.30
C TRP A 836 -29.96 4.87 -11.84
N GLY A 837 -30.82 5.77 -12.32
CA GLY A 837 -32.22 5.84 -11.92
C GLY A 837 -32.41 6.61 -10.62
N SER A 838 -33.68 6.91 -10.33
CA SER A 838 -34.11 7.68 -9.17
C SER A 838 -35.61 7.44 -8.93
N MET A 839 -35.99 6.91 -7.78
CA MET A 839 -37.37 6.89 -7.29
C MET A 839 -37.66 8.19 -6.54
N ASP A 840 -38.92 8.61 -6.41
CA ASP A 840 -39.32 9.62 -5.42
C ASP A 840 -39.46 9.00 -4.01
N LYS A 841 -39.81 9.80 -3.00
CA LYS A 841 -39.88 9.34 -1.61
C LYS A 841 -41.05 8.41 -1.34
N ASP A 842 -42.20 8.64 -1.96
CA ASP A 842 -43.41 7.88 -1.68
C ASP A 842 -43.30 6.52 -2.36
N SER A 843 -42.83 6.48 -3.62
CA SER A 843 -42.43 5.23 -4.29
C SER A 843 -41.33 4.47 -3.54
N SER A 844 -40.36 5.19 -2.96
CA SER A 844 -39.28 4.59 -2.14
C SER A 844 -39.86 3.91 -0.89
N PHE A 845 -40.80 4.56 -0.21
CA PHE A 845 -41.43 4.04 0.99
C PHE A 845 -42.31 2.83 0.66
N THR A 846 -43.11 2.86 -0.42
CA THR A 846 -43.88 1.69 -0.88
C THR A 846 -43.00 0.47 -1.15
N LEU A 847 -41.83 0.64 -1.79
CA LEU A 847 -40.90 -0.47 -2.05
C LEU A 847 -40.23 -1.00 -0.77
N LEU A 848 -39.99 -0.14 0.22
CA LEU A 848 -39.43 -0.52 1.52
C LEU A 848 -40.48 -1.20 2.43
N ASP A 849 -41.73 -0.73 2.40
CA ASP A 849 -42.85 -1.34 3.11
C ASP A 849 -43.13 -2.76 2.57
N GLU A 850 -43.21 -2.93 1.24
CA GLU A 850 -43.32 -4.24 0.60
C GLU A 850 -42.10 -5.15 0.90
N TYR A 851 -40.88 -4.60 0.89
CA TYR A 851 -39.67 -5.35 1.27
C TYR A 851 -39.76 -5.92 2.69
N TYR A 852 -40.24 -5.11 3.63
CA TYR A 852 -40.41 -5.49 5.02
C TYR A 852 -41.56 -6.49 5.23
N ASP A 853 -42.73 -6.28 4.59
CA ASP A 853 -43.89 -7.17 4.68
C ASP A 853 -43.60 -8.56 4.07
N LEU A 854 -42.68 -8.65 3.11
CA LEU A 854 -42.14 -9.91 2.57
C LEU A 854 -41.04 -10.55 3.45
N GLY A 855 -40.79 -10.01 4.66
CA GLY A 855 -39.81 -10.51 5.62
C GLY A 855 -38.37 -10.05 5.38
N GLY A 856 -38.15 -9.08 4.50
CA GLY A 856 -36.83 -8.52 4.19
C GLY A 856 -36.33 -7.56 5.27
N ASN A 857 -35.13 -7.83 5.80
CA ASN A 857 -34.57 -7.06 6.93
C ASN A 857 -33.18 -6.44 6.69
N PHE A 858 -32.53 -6.64 5.53
CA PHE A 858 -31.17 -6.16 5.25
C PHE A 858 -31.15 -5.10 4.15
N ILE A 859 -30.90 -3.85 4.54
CA ILE A 859 -30.74 -2.71 3.62
C ILE A 859 -29.26 -2.34 3.49
N ASP A 860 -28.78 -2.23 2.25
CA ASP A 860 -27.45 -1.75 1.90
C ASP A 860 -27.51 -0.34 1.27
N THR A 861 -26.87 0.63 1.90
CA THR A 861 -26.74 2.02 1.40
C THR A 861 -25.29 2.52 1.53
N ALA A 862 -25.02 3.80 1.29
CA ALA A 862 -23.71 4.43 1.51
C ALA A 862 -23.84 5.95 1.73
N ASN A 863 -22.87 6.55 2.43
CA ASN A 863 -22.93 7.94 2.90
C ASN A 863 -23.18 9.03 1.84
N PHE A 864 -22.94 8.76 0.56
CA PHE A 864 -23.06 9.71 -0.55
C PHE A 864 -24.16 9.36 -1.58
N TYR A 865 -24.80 8.19 -1.47
CA TYR A 865 -25.74 7.72 -2.50
C TYR A 865 -26.88 8.72 -2.74
N GLN A 866 -27.19 8.94 -4.02
CA GLN A 866 -28.29 9.80 -4.50
C GLN A 866 -28.24 11.28 -4.04
N GLU A 867 -27.04 11.82 -3.79
CA GLU A 867 -26.84 13.16 -3.19
C GLU A 867 -27.20 13.18 -1.68
N GLU A 868 -26.79 12.13 -0.97
CA GLU A 868 -26.97 11.83 0.48
C GLU A 868 -28.37 11.38 0.94
N THR A 869 -29.40 11.60 0.13
CA THR A 869 -30.82 11.37 0.46
C THR A 869 -31.17 9.93 0.84
N SER A 870 -30.42 8.94 0.37
CA SER A 870 -30.73 7.53 0.60
C SER A 870 -30.75 7.17 2.09
N GLU A 871 -29.74 7.61 2.85
CA GLU A 871 -29.68 7.41 4.30
C GLU A 871 -30.79 8.19 5.03
N GLU A 872 -31.13 9.40 4.56
CA GLU A 872 -32.19 10.21 5.15
C GLU A 872 -33.56 9.56 4.99
N PHE A 873 -33.81 8.93 3.83
CA PHE A 873 -35.06 8.25 3.53
C PHE A 873 -35.18 6.93 4.30
N ILE A 874 -34.11 6.12 4.37
CA ILE A 874 -34.08 4.88 5.15
C ILE A 874 -34.27 5.18 6.65
N GLY A 875 -33.58 6.20 7.17
CA GLY A 875 -33.72 6.64 8.57
C GLY A 875 -35.12 7.14 8.90
N GLU A 876 -35.71 7.97 8.04
CA GLU A 876 -37.08 8.44 8.23
C GLU A 876 -38.12 7.33 8.12
N TRP A 877 -37.94 6.40 7.17
CA TRP A 877 -38.81 5.24 7.02
C TRP A 877 -38.79 4.37 8.28
N ALA A 878 -37.60 3.97 8.74
CA ALA A 878 -37.45 3.11 9.91
C ALA A 878 -37.94 3.78 11.22
N GLU A 879 -37.77 5.10 11.35
CA GLU A 879 -38.31 5.90 12.46
C GLU A 879 -39.85 5.95 12.41
N GLN A 880 -40.45 6.22 11.24
CA GLN A 880 -41.90 6.34 11.08
C GLN A 880 -42.68 5.04 11.33
N ARG A 881 -42.06 3.86 11.14
CA ARG A 881 -42.69 2.56 11.45
C ARG A 881 -42.28 2.00 12.81
N GLU A 882 -41.38 2.66 13.55
CA GLU A 882 -40.78 2.16 14.81
C GLU A 882 -40.04 0.80 14.65
N ILE A 883 -39.45 0.55 13.46
CA ILE A 883 -38.83 -0.75 13.09
C ILE A 883 -37.29 -0.75 13.10
N ARG A 884 -36.60 0.32 13.52
CA ARG A 884 -35.12 0.42 13.46
C ARG A 884 -34.42 -0.81 14.05
N ASP A 885 -34.87 -1.31 15.19
CA ASP A 885 -34.26 -2.46 15.89
C ASP A 885 -34.64 -3.83 15.29
N GLN A 886 -35.47 -3.85 14.24
CA GLN A 886 -35.83 -5.04 13.45
C GLN A 886 -35.05 -5.09 12.11
N MET A 887 -34.42 -3.98 11.71
CA MET A 887 -33.68 -3.85 10.46
C MET A 887 -32.17 -3.94 10.68
N PHE A 888 -31.49 -4.70 9.83
CA PHE A 888 -30.03 -4.70 9.71
C PHE A 888 -29.63 -3.68 8.63
N ILE A 889 -29.08 -2.54 9.06
CA ILE A 889 -28.72 -1.45 8.16
C ILE A 889 -27.21 -1.41 7.96
N ALA A 890 -26.78 -1.61 6.71
CA ALA A 890 -25.40 -1.42 6.30
C ALA A 890 -25.20 -0.09 5.58
N THR A 891 -24.16 0.65 5.96
CA THR A 891 -23.68 1.82 5.22
C THR A 891 -22.16 1.77 5.07
N LYS A 892 -21.58 2.77 4.40
CA LYS A 892 -20.18 2.77 3.96
C LYS A 892 -19.58 4.18 4.02
N TYR A 893 -18.28 4.25 4.33
CA TYR A 893 -17.50 5.49 4.27
C TYR A 893 -16.57 5.52 3.05
N SER A 894 -15.31 5.94 3.20
CA SER A 894 -14.29 6.17 2.14
C SER A 894 -14.61 7.29 1.13
N PHE A 895 -15.87 7.46 0.75
CA PHE A 895 -16.34 8.51 -0.16
C PHE A 895 -16.75 9.78 0.59
N SER A 896 -16.48 10.92 -0.05
CA SER A 896 -16.89 12.23 0.45
C SER A 896 -18.34 12.52 0.12
N TYR A 897 -19.21 12.36 1.12
CA TYR A 897 -20.58 12.89 1.10
C TYR A 897 -20.61 14.41 0.85
N ALA A 898 -19.56 15.12 1.28
CA ALA A 898 -19.33 16.54 1.03
C ALA A 898 -19.11 16.90 -0.46
N LEU A 899 -18.96 15.93 -1.39
CA LEU A 899 -18.86 16.21 -2.83
C LEU A 899 -19.99 17.10 -3.34
N TYR A 900 -21.22 16.90 -2.87
CA TYR A 900 -22.41 17.64 -3.33
C TYR A 900 -22.67 18.95 -2.57
N ARG A 901 -21.85 19.29 -1.57
CA ARG A 901 -22.04 20.47 -0.71
C ARG A 901 -21.19 21.64 -1.20
N ASP A 902 -21.83 22.67 -1.75
CA ASP A 902 -21.14 23.85 -2.32
C ASP A 902 -20.56 24.80 -1.25
N ASN A 903 -21.03 24.71 0.00
CA ASN A 903 -20.50 25.47 1.14
C ASN A 903 -19.18 24.90 1.71
N ILE A 904 -18.79 23.69 1.31
CA ILE A 904 -17.53 23.05 1.73
C ILE A 904 -16.49 23.31 0.64
N LYS A 905 -15.52 24.20 0.90
CA LYS A 905 -14.48 24.58 -0.08
C LYS A 905 -13.36 23.55 -0.15
N GLN A 906 -12.98 22.96 0.99
CA GLN A 906 -11.89 22.01 1.09
C GLN A 906 -12.45 20.60 1.40
N LYS A 907 -12.67 19.80 0.35
CA LYS A 907 -13.37 18.49 0.47
C LYS A 907 -12.46 17.31 0.81
N VAL A 908 -11.13 17.53 0.86
CA VAL A 908 -10.11 16.48 1.08
C VAL A 908 -10.27 15.75 2.42
N MET A 909 -10.68 16.44 3.50
CA MET A 909 -10.84 15.86 4.84
C MET A 909 -11.96 14.83 4.97
N TYR A 910 -12.87 14.75 4.00
CA TYR A 910 -14.03 13.86 3.99
C TYR A 910 -13.82 12.62 3.11
N THR A 911 -12.60 12.33 2.65
CA THR A 911 -12.29 11.25 1.70
C THR A 911 -11.21 10.32 2.25
N GLY A 912 -11.30 9.04 1.89
CA GLY A 912 -10.34 8.00 2.23
C GLY A 912 -10.69 7.18 3.48
N ASN A 913 -9.84 6.20 3.79
CA ASN A 913 -10.00 5.26 4.88
C ASN A 913 -9.50 5.81 6.22
N ASN A 914 -8.72 6.90 6.19
CA ASN A 914 -8.11 7.57 7.33
C ASN A 914 -9.11 7.91 8.46
N THR A 915 -8.59 7.97 9.69
CA THR A 915 -9.37 8.11 10.94
C THR A 915 -10.33 9.30 10.94
N LYS A 916 -9.97 10.39 10.25
CA LYS A 916 -10.82 11.60 10.17
C LYS A 916 -11.99 11.43 9.21
N SER A 917 -11.72 10.96 7.99
CA SER A 917 -12.76 10.69 6.99
C SER A 917 -13.78 9.66 7.50
N LEU A 918 -13.31 8.63 8.22
CA LEU A 918 -14.15 7.69 8.95
C LEU A 918 -15.10 8.40 9.92
N ASN A 919 -14.56 9.16 10.87
CA ASN A 919 -15.36 9.74 11.94
C ASN A 919 -16.35 10.80 11.44
N LEU A 920 -15.95 11.65 10.50
CA LEU A 920 -16.87 12.60 9.85
C LEU A 920 -18.00 11.89 9.10
N SER A 921 -17.70 10.78 8.42
CA SER A 921 -18.71 10.00 7.70
C SER A 921 -19.68 9.29 8.65
N VAL A 922 -19.19 8.63 9.71
CA VAL A 922 -20.03 7.84 10.61
C VAL A 922 -20.97 8.72 11.43
N GLU A 923 -20.50 9.86 11.96
CA GLU A 923 -21.38 10.81 12.64
C GLU A 923 -22.44 11.41 11.69
N ALA A 924 -22.10 11.61 10.41
CA ALA A 924 -23.05 12.06 9.39
C ALA A 924 -24.09 10.98 9.03
N SER A 925 -23.66 9.73 8.86
CA SER A 925 -24.53 8.58 8.56
C SER A 925 -25.48 8.27 9.72
N LEU A 926 -24.98 8.19 10.96
CA LEU A 926 -25.81 8.00 12.17
C LEU A 926 -26.91 9.04 12.28
N LYS A 927 -26.57 10.32 12.03
CA LYS A 927 -27.53 11.43 12.03
C LYS A 927 -28.59 11.30 10.92
N LYS A 928 -28.21 10.92 9.70
CA LYS A 928 -29.15 10.77 8.57
C LYS A 928 -30.06 9.55 8.75
N LEU A 929 -29.50 8.44 9.22
CA LEU A 929 -30.21 7.19 9.56
C LEU A 929 -31.01 7.27 10.88
N ARG A 930 -31.01 8.43 11.56
CA ARG A 930 -31.75 8.72 12.81
C ARG A 930 -31.51 7.68 13.92
N THR A 931 -30.27 7.21 14.05
CA THR A 931 -29.90 6.11 14.95
C THR A 931 -28.56 6.38 15.65
N THR A 932 -28.29 5.62 16.71
CA THR A 932 -27.04 5.69 17.50
C THR A 932 -26.04 4.59 17.15
N TYR A 933 -26.45 3.59 16.35
CA TYR A 933 -25.62 2.46 15.96
C TYR A 933 -25.86 2.04 14.49
N LEU A 934 -24.79 1.56 13.84
CA LEU A 934 -24.82 0.91 12.54
C LEU A 934 -24.64 -0.61 12.75
N ASP A 935 -25.41 -1.42 12.04
CA ASP A 935 -25.25 -2.88 12.15
C ASP A 935 -23.99 -3.34 11.43
N LEU A 936 -23.75 -2.82 10.23
CA LEU A 936 -22.58 -3.11 9.41
C LEU A 936 -22.00 -1.83 8.80
N LEU A 937 -20.72 -1.56 9.04
CA LEU A 937 -19.99 -0.48 8.36
C LEU A 937 -18.99 -1.08 7.37
N TYR A 938 -19.14 -0.76 6.08
CA TYR A 938 -18.14 -1.07 5.07
C TYR A 938 -17.07 0.02 4.93
N VAL A 939 -15.81 -0.39 4.86
CA VAL A 939 -14.81 0.33 4.06
C VAL A 939 -15.26 0.22 2.59
N HIS A 940 -15.73 1.30 1.97
CA HIS A 940 -16.38 1.21 0.64
C HIS A 940 -15.38 0.93 -0.49
N PHE A 941 -14.20 1.51 -0.38
CA PHE A 941 -13.09 1.35 -1.32
C PHE A 941 -11.80 1.47 -0.53
N TRP A 942 -10.79 0.66 -0.88
CA TRP A 942 -9.44 0.83 -0.35
C TRP A 942 -8.74 2.04 -0.97
N ASP A 943 -7.96 2.78 -0.17
CA ASP A 943 -6.98 3.74 -0.66
C ASP A 943 -5.55 3.32 -0.30
N TRP A 944 -4.62 3.71 -1.17
CA TRP A 944 -3.22 3.29 -1.09
C TRP A 944 -2.37 4.20 -0.19
N ASP A 945 -3.00 5.15 0.49
CA ASP A 945 -2.34 6.20 1.27
C ASP A 945 -2.47 5.96 2.79
N THR A 946 -3.61 5.43 3.23
CA THR A 946 -3.90 5.00 4.60
C THR A 946 -3.21 3.66 4.93
N SER A 947 -2.80 3.46 6.19
CA SER A 947 -2.19 2.19 6.64
C SER A 947 -3.25 1.19 7.14
N ILE A 948 -3.00 -0.12 7.02
CA ILE A 948 -3.90 -1.17 7.54
C ILE A 948 -4.07 -1.01 9.05
N GLU A 949 -2.97 -0.71 9.73
CA GLU A 949 -2.86 -0.51 11.16
C GLU A 949 -3.75 0.65 11.63
N GLU A 950 -3.73 1.78 10.90
CA GLU A 950 -4.63 2.93 11.13
C GLU A 950 -6.11 2.58 10.91
N VAL A 951 -6.44 1.88 9.82
CA VAL A 951 -7.82 1.49 9.50
C VAL A 951 -8.39 0.56 10.58
N MET A 952 -7.68 -0.50 10.95
CA MET A 952 -8.20 -1.48 11.92
C MET A 952 -8.33 -0.90 13.32
N HIS A 953 -7.40 -0.05 13.79
CA HIS A 953 -7.56 0.65 15.06
C HIS A 953 -8.75 1.62 15.04
N SER A 954 -8.93 2.39 13.95
CA SER A 954 -10.01 3.38 13.84
C SER A 954 -11.39 2.73 13.77
N LEU A 955 -11.52 1.60 13.06
CA LEU A 955 -12.76 0.82 13.00
C LEU A 955 -13.06 0.12 14.33
N HIS A 956 -12.06 -0.48 14.97
CA HIS A 956 -12.23 -1.11 16.28
C HIS A 956 -12.69 -0.10 17.36
N ALA A 957 -12.18 1.14 17.33
CA ALA A 957 -12.63 2.19 18.23
C ALA A 957 -14.14 2.50 18.10
N LEU A 958 -14.73 2.41 16.90
CA LEU A 958 -16.19 2.54 16.72
C LEU A 958 -16.98 1.37 17.30
N VAL A 959 -16.43 0.16 17.24
CA VAL A 959 -17.03 -1.05 17.83
C VAL A 959 -16.96 -1.00 19.36
N VAL A 960 -15.83 -0.55 19.93
CA VAL A 960 -15.70 -0.27 21.37
C VAL A 960 -16.67 0.83 21.83
N GLN A 961 -16.89 1.87 21.01
CA GLN A 961 -17.91 2.91 21.23
C GLN A 961 -19.36 2.42 21.02
N ARG A 962 -19.59 1.19 20.52
CA ARG A 962 -20.89 0.64 20.10
C ARG A 962 -21.63 1.46 19.04
N LYS A 963 -20.91 2.24 18.23
CA LYS A 963 -21.45 2.95 17.05
C LYS A 963 -21.57 2.04 15.84
N VAL A 964 -20.86 0.92 15.84
CA VAL A 964 -20.84 -0.11 14.79
C VAL A 964 -20.82 -1.48 15.48
N TYR A 965 -21.57 -2.46 14.99
CA TYR A 965 -21.50 -3.84 15.51
C TYR A 965 -20.60 -4.74 14.67
N TYR A 966 -20.77 -4.76 13.35
CA TYR A 966 -20.00 -5.58 12.42
C TYR A 966 -19.19 -4.72 11.43
N LEU A 967 -18.03 -5.23 11.02
CA LEU A 967 -17.17 -4.60 10.02
C LEU A 967 -17.25 -5.34 8.70
N GLY A 968 -17.42 -4.58 7.62
CA GLY A 968 -17.34 -5.07 6.25
C GLY A 968 -16.26 -4.35 5.47
N ILE A 969 -15.88 -4.92 4.33
CA ILE A 969 -14.97 -4.30 3.38
C ILE A 969 -15.48 -4.51 1.96
N SER A 970 -15.35 -3.49 1.11
CA SER A 970 -15.86 -3.48 -0.24
C SER A 970 -14.75 -3.10 -1.21
N ASP A 971 -14.82 -3.62 -2.44
CA ASP A 971 -14.02 -3.16 -3.59
C ASP A 971 -12.50 -3.10 -3.31
N THR A 972 -11.97 -4.10 -2.60
CA THR A 972 -10.62 -4.13 -2.01
C THR A 972 -9.83 -5.40 -2.43
N PRO A 973 -8.53 -5.31 -2.78
CA PRO A 973 -7.74 -6.49 -3.20
C PRO A 973 -7.64 -7.57 -2.12
N ALA A 974 -7.64 -8.84 -2.52
CA ALA A 974 -7.77 -9.97 -1.60
C ALA A 974 -6.68 -9.98 -0.53
N TRP A 975 -5.45 -9.61 -0.91
CA TRP A 975 -4.29 -9.63 -0.01
C TRP A 975 -4.31 -8.54 1.06
N VAL A 976 -5.00 -7.42 0.81
CA VAL A 976 -5.22 -6.37 1.79
C VAL A 976 -6.19 -6.87 2.87
N VAL A 977 -7.30 -7.50 2.46
CA VAL A 977 -8.31 -8.05 3.38
C VAL A 977 -7.71 -9.14 4.27
N ALA A 978 -6.98 -10.11 3.69
CA ALA A 978 -6.37 -11.20 4.45
C ALA A 978 -5.30 -10.70 5.44
N ARG A 979 -4.47 -9.70 5.07
CA ARG A 979 -3.53 -9.07 6.02
C ARG A 979 -4.25 -8.29 7.11
N ALA A 980 -5.30 -7.53 6.78
CA ALA A 980 -6.06 -6.74 7.75
C ALA A 980 -6.78 -7.62 8.78
N ASN A 981 -7.40 -8.72 8.34
CA ASN A 981 -8.01 -9.70 9.24
C ASN A 981 -6.99 -10.47 10.09
N GLN A 982 -5.81 -10.77 9.54
CA GLN A 982 -4.74 -11.40 10.32
C GLN A 982 -4.21 -10.46 11.40
N TYR A 983 -3.87 -9.23 11.02
CA TYR A 983 -3.45 -8.17 11.95
C TYR A 983 -4.50 -7.98 13.06
N ALA A 984 -5.78 -7.92 12.72
CA ALA A 984 -6.86 -7.76 13.69
C ALA A 984 -6.94 -8.93 14.68
N ARG A 985 -6.85 -10.18 14.21
CA ARG A 985 -6.81 -11.37 15.10
C ARG A 985 -5.62 -11.32 16.06
N ASP A 986 -4.42 -11.07 15.52
CA ASP A 986 -3.18 -11.12 16.29
C ASP A 986 -3.06 -9.95 17.30
N HIS A 987 -3.78 -8.85 17.06
CA HIS A 987 -3.84 -7.64 17.91
C HIS A 987 -5.15 -7.50 18.71
N ALA A 988 -6.00 -8.55 18.76
CA ALA A 988 -7.31 -8.56 19.43
C ALA A 988 -8.31 -7.44 19.00
N LEU A 989 -8.16 -6.92 17.79
CA LEU A 989 -9.07 -5.95 17.17
C LEU A 989 -10.24 -6.68 16.47
N THR A 990 -11.25 -5.93 16.06
CA THR A 990 -12.40 -6.47 15.33
C THR A 990 -12.04 -6.76 13.86
N PRO A 991 -12.20 -7.99 13.34
CA PRO A 991 -11.95 -8.31 11.93
C PRO A 991 -13.16 -7.97 11.03
N PHE A 992 -12.95 -7.96 9.71
CA PHE A 992 -14.01 -7.92 8.71
C PHE A 992 -14.72 -9.28 8.59
N VAL A 993 -16.05 -9.26 8.55
CA VAL A 993 -16.90 -10.46 8.43
C VAL A 993 -17.73 -10.53 7.14
N VAL A 994 -17.80 -9.44 6.36
CA VAL A 994 -18.46 -9.39 5.04
C VAL A 994 -17.55 -8.73 4.00
N TYR A 995 -17.42 -9.35 2.83
CA TYR A 995 -16.81 -8.74 1.64
C TYR A 995 -17.89 -8.33 0.62
N GLN A 996 -17.82 -7.11 0.07
CA GLN A 996 -18.74 -6.59 -0.94
C GLN A 996 -18.01 -6.23 -2.26
N GLY A 997 -18.64 -6.44 -3.42
CA GLY A 997 -18.00 -6.11 -4.71
C GLY A 997 -18.77 -6.54 -5.95
N SER A 998 -18.33 -6.13 -7.14
CA SER A 998 -18.95 -6.48 -8.43
C SER A 998 -18.79 -7.96 -8.76
N TRP A 999 -19.89 -8.68 -8.91
CA TRP A 999 -19.92 -10.05 -9.44
C TRP A 999 -21.24 -10.33 -10.15
N ASN A 1000 -21.18 -11.00 -11.30
CA ASN A 1000 -22.32 -11.61 -11.98
C ASN A 1000 -21.82 -12.65 -13.00
N ILE A 1001 -22.73 -13.40 -13.63
CA ILE A 1001 -22.40 -14.38 -14.67
C ILE A 1001 -21.63 -13.79 -15.87
N MET A 1002 -21.79 -12.49 -16.18
CA MET A 1002 -21.03 -11.82 -17.24
C MET A 1002 -19.64 -11.37 -16.76
N ASP A 1003 -19.49 -10.88 -15.52
CA ASP A 1003 -18.22 -10.46 -14.92
C ASP A 1003 -17.84 -11.34 -13.71
N ARG A 1004 -16.97 -12.32 -14.01
CA ARG A 1004 -16.51 -13.36 -13.09
C ARG A 1004 -15.15 -13.05 -12.44
N ALA A 1005 -14.59 -11.84 -12.60
CA ALA A 1005 -13.27 -11.49 -12.05
C ALA A 1005 -13.18 -11.70 -10.51
N PHE A 1006 -14.30 -11.53 -9.81
CA PHE A 1006 -14.50 -11.83 -8.39
C PHE A 1006 -14.13 -13.28 -8.00
N GLU A 1007 -14.31 -14.25 -8.90
CA GLU A 1007 -14.05 -15.67 -8.64
C GLU A 1007 -12.55 -16.01 -8.55
N ARG A 1008 -11.65 -15.12 -9.03
CA ARG A 1008 -10.20 -15.37 -9.09
C ARG A 1008 -9.55 -15.51 -7.71
N GLU A 1009 -9.78 -14.53 -6.84
CA GLU A 1009 -9.11 -14.41 -5.53
C GLU A 1009 -10.05 -14.03 -4.39
N ILE A 1010 -11.16 -13.32 -4.64
CA ILE A 1010 -12.09 -12.90 -3.57
C ILE A 1010 -12.82 -14.10 -2.97
N ILE A 1011 -13.34 -15.02 -3.78
CA ILE A 1011 -14.03 -16.22 -3.26
C ILE A 1011 -13.07 -17.14 -2.49
N PRO A 1012 -11.87 -17.49 -3.00
CA PRO A 1012 -10.88 -18.25 -2.22
C PRO A 1012 -10.49 -17.56 -0.90
N MET A 1013 -10.24 -16.25 -0.91
CA MET A 1013 -9.90 -15.47 0.28
C MET A 1013 -11.05 -15.44 1.30
N ALA A 1014 -12.27 -15.10 0.88
CA ALA A 1014 -13.43 -15.05 1.77
C ALA A 1014 -13.75 -16.42 2.38
N ARG A 1015 -13.61 -17.51 1.60
CA ARG A 1015 -13.72 -18.89 2.07
C ARG A 1015 -12.65 -19.23 3.14
N ALA A 1016 -11.42 -18.73 2.98
CA ALA A 1016 -10.32 -18.95 3.92
C ALA A 1016 -10.33 -18.03 5.17
N GLU A 1017 -11.00 -16.88 5.08
CA GLU A 1017 -11.21 -15.94 6.19
C GLU A 1017 -12.55 -16.14 6.93
N GLY A 1018 -13.44 -17.00 6.42
CA GLY A 1018 -14.76 -17.25 7.00
C GLY A 1018 -15.77 -16.12 6.78
N MET A 1019 -15.58 -15.31 5.72
CA MET A 1019 -16.37 -14.12 5.44
C MET A 1019 -17.59 -14.42 4.56
N ALA A 1020 -18.68 -13.69 4.81
CA ALA A 1020 -19.81 -13.62 3.90
C ALA A 1020 -19.48 -12.77 2.66
N LEU A 1021 -20.22 -13.02 1.57
CA LEU A 1021 -20.12 -12.29 0.30
C LEU A 1021 -21.42 -11.52 0.04
N ALA A 1022 -21.33 -10.21 -0.16
CA ALA A 1022 -22.44 -9.38 -0.58
C ALA A 1022 -22.19 -8.84 -2.00
N PRO A 1023 -22.45 -9.59 -3.07
CA PRO A 1023 -22.13 -9.12 -4.41
C PRO A 1023 -23.08 -7.99 -4.84
N TRP A 1024 -22.50 -6.87 -5.29
CA TRP A 1024 -23.20 -5.86 -6.08
C TRP A 1024 -23.06 -6.18 -7.59
N ASN A 1025 -23.86 -5.53 -8.43
CA ASN A 1025 -23.94 -5.78 -9.88
C ASN A 1025 -24.53 -7.13 -10.33
N VAL A 1026 -25.25 -7.85 -9.46
CA VAL A 1026 -25.79 -9.21 -9.71
C VAL A 1026 -26.52 -9.35 -11.06
N LEU A 1027 -27.31 -8.33 -11.44
CA LEU A 1027 -28.07 -8.30 -12.71
C LEU A 1027 -27.36 -7.54 -13.85
N ALA A 1028 -26.02 -7.42 -13.77
CA ALA A 1028 -25.13 -6.79 -14.75
C ALA A 1028 -25.66 -5.42 -15.25
N ALA A 1029 -25.79 -4.43 -14.37
CA ALA A 1029 -26.33 -3.09 -14.66
C ALA A 1029 -27.77 -3.05 -15.27
N GLY A 1030 -28.51 -4.16 -15.18
CA GLY A 1030 -29.80 -4.36 -15.85
C GLY A 1030 -29.67 -4.92 -17.27
N ARG A 1031 -28.51 -5.49 -17.65
CA ARG A 1031 -28.27 -6.15 -18.94
C ARG A 1031 -28.96 -7.50 -19.04
N ILE A 1032 -29.05 -8.24 -17.92
CA ILE A 1032 -29.83 -9.48 -17.83
C ILE A 1032 -31.30 -9.09 -17.94
N ARG A 1033 -31.90 -9.42 -19.09
CA ARG A 1033 -33.29 -9.16 -19.49
C ARG A 1033 -33.69 -10.14 -20.58
N SER A 1034 -34.97 -10.52 -20.61
CA SER A 1034 -35.53 -11.31 -21.70
C SER A 1034 -35.81 -10.44 -22.93
N ASP A 1035 -36.10 -11.07 -24.06
CA ASP A 1035 -36.53 -10.37 -25.29
C ASP A 1035 -37.79 -9.50 -25.06
N ALA A 1036 -38.71 -9.94 -24.19
CA ALA A 1036 -39.93 -9.18 -23.86
C ALA A 1036 -39.63 -7.93 -23.01
N ASP A 1037 -38.75 -8.04 -22.01
CA ASP A 1037 -38.31 -6.92 -21.17
C ASP A 1037 -37.43 -5.93 -21.96
N GLU A 1038 -36.61 -6.40 -22.91
CA GLU A 1038 -35.93 -5.49 -23.86
C GLU A 1038 -36.92 -4.69 -24.72
N GLU A 1039 -38.02 -5.30 -25.16
CA GLU A 1039 -39.07 -4.62 -25.92
C GLU A 1039 -39.90 -3.65 -25.06
N GLU A 1040 -40.30 -4.02 -23.83
CA GLU A 1040 -40.98 -3.10 -22.90
C GLU A 1040 -40.09 -1.87 -22.62
N ARG A 1041 -38.81 -2.10 -22.30
CA ARG A 1041 -37.83 -1.02 -22.05
C ARG A 1041 -37.61 -0.15 -23.29
N ARG A 1042 -37.67 -0.73 -24.50
CA ARG A 1042 -37.60 0.03 -25.77
C ARG A 1042 -38.83 0.91 -26.00
N GLN A 1043 -40.02 0.45 -25.62
CA GLN A 1043 -41.27 1.21 -25.75
C GLN A 1043 -41.43 2.29 -24.68
N THR A 1044 -41.02 2.01 -23.44
CA THR A 1044 -41.08 2.93 -22.28
C THR A 1044 -39.92 3.93 -22.22
N GLY A 1045 -38.80 3.63 -22.90
CA GLY A 1045 -37.55 4.38 -22.78
C GLY A 1045 -36.73 4.04 -21.53
N GLU A 1046 -37.07 2.95 -20.82
CA GLU A 1046 -36.45 2.55 -19.55
C GLU A 1046 -35.06 1.90 -19.74
N GLY A 1047 -34.02 2.72 -19.92
CA GLY A 1047 -32.63 2.27 -20.00
C GLY A 1047 -31.99 1.86 -18.66
N GLY A 1048 -30.96 1.00 -18.72
CA GLY A 1048 -30.11 0.58 -17.60
C GLY A 1048 -28.88 1.48 -17.34
N ARG A 1049 -27.96 1.04 -16.45
CA ARG A 1049 -26.89 1.91 -15.90
C ARG A 1049 -25.78 2.23 -16.92
N ARG A 1050 -25.85 3.42 -17.52
CA ARG A 1050 -24.94 3.91 -18.59
C ARG A 1050 -23.45 4.02 -18.21
N TYR A 1051 -23.09 3.96 -16.92
CA TYR A 1051 -21.68 4.09 -16.49
C TYR A 1051 -20.86 2.79 -16.69
N GLN A 1052 -21.52 1.63 -16.81
CA GLN A 1052 -20.87 0.31 -16.87
C GLN A 1052 -20.99 -0.37 -18.25
N THR A 1053 -21.21 0.42 -19.31
CA THR A 1053 -21.46 -0.10 -20.66
C THR A 1053 -20.67 0.68 -21.72
N ASP A 1054 -20.56 0.12 -22.92
CA ASP A 1054 -19.87 0.72 -24.08
C ASP A 1054 -20.60 1.93 -24.71
N GLY A 1055 -21.55 2.53 -23.99
CA GLY A 1055 -22.44 3.59 -24.46
C GLY A 1055 -23.63 3.13 -25.30
N LYS A 1056 -23.67 1.90 -25.81
CA LYS A 1056 -24.82 1.34 -26.54
C LYS A 1056 -25.86 0.76 -25.58
N TRP A 1057 -27.10 0.53 -26.02
CA TRP A 1057 -28.16 -0.07 -25.19
C TRP A 1057 -28.40 -1.54 -25.56
N GLU A 1058 -28.35 -1.82 -26.85
CA GLU A 1058 -28.52 -3.10 -27.52
C GLU A 1058 -27.61 -4.17 -26.91
N ARG A 1059 -28.11 -5.42 -26.80
CA ARG A 1059 -27.29 -6.57 -26.39
C ARG A 1059 -26.13 -6.80 -27.37
N ASN A 1060 -24.92 -6.94 -26.85
CA ASN A 1060 -23.80 -7.50 -27.62
C ASN A 1060 -23.90 -9.04 -27.69
N GLU A 1061 -22.98 -9.70 -28.39
CA GLU A 1061 -23.01 -11.15 -28.62
C GLU A 1061 -22.85 -11.98 -27.33
N ARG A 1062 -21.95 -11.58 -26.43
CA ARG A 1062 -21.78 -12.20 -25.10
C ARG A 1062 -23.02 -12.01 -24.23
N GLU A 1063 -23.62 -10.83 -24.28
CA GLU A 1063 -24.85 -10.53 -23.53
C GLU A 1063 -26.05 -11.33 -24.04
N ARG A 1064 -26.17 -11.54 -25.36
CA ARG A 1064 -27.17 -12.44 -25.96
C ARG A 1064 -26.96 -13.88 -25.51
N ASN A 1065 -25.77 -14.44 -25.70
CA ASN A 1065 -25.44 -15.82 -25.31
C ASN A 1065 -25.75 -16.12 -23.83
N VAL A 1066 -25.47 -15.14 -22.95
CA VAL A 1066 -25.80 -15.25 -21.51
C VAL A 1066 -27.31 -15.16 -21.27
N CYS A 1067 -28.04 -14.22 -21.87
CA CYS A 1067 -29.50 -14.15 -21.72
C CYS A 1067 -30.19 -15.41 -22.23
N GLU A 1068 -29.86 -15.87 -23.44
CA GLU A 1068 -30.42 -17.07 -24.07
C GLU A 1068 -30.13 -18.34 -23.25
N GLY A 1069 -28.93 -18.43 -22.66
CA GLY A 1069 -28.56 -19.51 -21.75
C GLY A 1069 -29.32 -19.48 -20.42
N LEU A 1070 -29.58 -18.29 -19.86
CA LEU A 1070 -30.43 -18.14 -18.66
C LEU A 1070 -31.91 -18.43 -18.97
N GLU A 1071 -32.43 -18.02 -20.12
CA GLU A 1071 -33.80 -18.34 -20.59
C GLU A 1071 -33.98 -19.87 -20.74
N LYS A 1072 -32.97 -20.56 -21.29
CA LYS A 1072 -32.97 -22.03 -21.36
C LYS A 1072 -33.05 -22.69 -19.97
N VAL A 1073 -32.23 -22.26 -19.01
CA VAL A 1073 -32.23 -22.84 -17.66
C VAL A 1073 -33.51 -22.48 -16.89
N ALA A 1074 -34.07 -21.29 -17.08
CA ALA A 1074 -35.39 -20.93 -16.56
C ALA A 1074 -36.48 -21.89 -17.07
N GLY A 1075 -36.50 -22.15 -18.39
CA GLY A 1075 -37.43 -23.08 -19.02
C GLY A 1075 -37.25 -24.55 -18.61
N GLU A 1076 -36.04 -24.96 -18.23
CA GLU A 1076 -35.77 -26.31 -17.70
C GLU A 1076 -36.35 -26.53 -16.29
N ILE A 1077 -36.40 -25.49 -15.45
CA ILE A 1077 -36.84 -25.61 -14.04
C ILE A 1077 -38.21 -24.98 -13.75
N GLY A 1078 -38.77 -24.21 -14.69
CA GLY A 1078 -40.08 -23.56 -14.57
C GLY A 1078 -40.06 -22.17 -13.93
N ALA A 1079 -38.90 -21.54 -13.79
CA ALA A 1079 -38.76 -20.19 -13.23
C ALA A 1079 -39.43 -19.14 -14.14
N GLN A 1080 -40.08 -18.15 -13.53
CA GLN A 1080 -40.80 -17.07 -14.20
C GLN A 1080 -39.87 -15.93 -14.64
N SER A 1081 -38.72 -15.77 -13.98
CA SER A 1081 -37.70 -14.79 -14.35
C SER A 1081 -36.36 -15.44 -14.74
N ILE A 1082 -35.59 -14.74 -15.57
CA ILE A 1082 -34.16 -15.05 -15.76
C ILE A 1082 -33.25 -14.28 -14.78
N THR A 1083 -33.79 -13.26 -14.10
CA THR A 1083 -33.05 -12.54 -13.05
C THR A 1083 -32.92 -13.42 -11.80
N SER A 1084 -33.95 -14.21 -11.48
CA SER A 1084 -33.93 -15.18 -10.39
C SER A 1084 -32.90 -16.29 -10.63
N ILE A 1085 -32.82 -16.84 -11.85
CA ILE A 1085 -31.75 -17.78 -12.26
C ILE A 1085 -30.36 -17.14 -12.08
N ALA A 1086 -30.17 -15.89 -12.52
CA ALA A 1086 -28.89 -15.21 -12.39
C ALA A 1086 -28.48 -14.97 -10.92
N ILE A 1087 -29.44 -14.65 -10.05
CA ILE A 1087 -29.22 -14.51 -8.60
C ILE A 1087 -28.89 -15.86 -7.97
N ALA A 1088 -29.68 -16.90 -8.27
CA ALA A 1088 -29.49 -18.25 -7.76
C ALA A 1088 -28.14 -18.85 -8.20
N TYR A 1089 -27.66 -18.56 -9.41
CA TYR A 1089 -26.33 -18.94 -9.88
C TYR A 1089 -25.22 -18.42 -8.95
N LEU A 1090 -25.28 -17.16 -8.49
CA LEU A 1090 -24.29 -16.64 -7.52
C LEU A 1090 -24.41 -17.36 -6.16
N MET A 1091 -25.64 -17.61 -5.69
CA MET A 1091 -25.90 -18.32 -4.43
C MET A 1091 -25.43 -19.78 -4.45
N HIS A 1092 -25.36 -20.43 -5.61
CA HIS A 1092 -24.85 -21.80 -5.76
C HIS A 1092 -23.31 -21.88 -5.89
N LYS A 1093 -22.61 -20.75 -6.06
CA LYS A 1093 -21.15 -20.70 -6.25
C LYS A 1093 -20.36 -20.55 -4.93
N ALA A 1094 -21.01 -20.10 -3.85
CA ALA A 1094 -20.42 -20.02 -2.50
C ALA A 1094 -21.50 -20.09 -1.40
N PRO A 1095 -21.22 -20.60 -0.19
CA PRO A 1095 -22.26 -20.93 0.80
C PRO A 1095 -22.87 -19.73 1.55
N TYR A 1096 -22.19 -18.58 1.58
CA TYR A 1096 -22.64 -17.38 2.30
C TYR A 1096 -22.68 -16.20 1.36
N VAL A 1097 -23.67 -16.18 0.47
CA VAL A 1097 -23.86 -15.12 -0.53
C VAL A 1097 -25.18 -14.39 -0.26
N PHE A 1098 -25.11 -13.07 -0.15
CA PHE A 1098 -26.24 -12.16 0.06
C PHE A 1098 -26.33 -11.19 -1.12
N PRO A 1099 -27.00 -11.58 -2.23
CA PRO A 1099 -27.05 -10.77 -3.45
C PRO A 1099 -27.67 -9.40 -3.19
N ILE A 1100 -26.96 -8.32 -3.54
CA ILE A 1100 -27.48 -6.95 -3.43
C ILE A 1100 -28.34 -6.68 -4.67
N VAL A 1101 -29.65 -6.87 -4.50
CA VAL A 1101 -30.66 -6.62 -5.52
C VAL A 1101 -31.21 -5.19 -5.40
N GLY A 1102 -31.57 -4.61 -6.55
CA GLY A 1102 -32.13 -3.25 -6.60
C GLY A 1102 -33.21 -3.17 -7.66
N GLY A 1103 -34.41 -2.76 -7.24
CA GLY A 1103 -35.57 -2.53 -8.11
C GLY A 1103 -35.96 -1.05 -8.16
N ARG A 1104 -36.85 -0.70 -9.08
CA ARG A 1104 -37.58 0.60 -9.09
C ARG A 1104 -39.11 0.43 -9.10
N LYS A 1105 -39.56 -0.82 -9.12
CA LYS A 1105 -40.95 -1.26 -9.17
C LYS A 1105 -41.06 -2.50 -8.26
N VAL A 1106 -42.22 -2.74 -7.64
CA VAL A 1106 -42.42 -3.90 -6.73
C VAL A 1106 -42.33 -5.23 -7.49
N GLU A 1107 -42.74 -5.24 -8.76
CA GLU A 1107 -42.68 -6.39 -9.66
C GLU A 1107 -41.22 -6.87 -9.85
N HIS A 1108 -40.25 -5.96 -9.85
CA HIS A 1108 -38.83 -6.30 -9.91
C HIS A 1108 -38.30 -6.88 -8.58
N LEU A 1109 -38.95 -6.60 -7.45
CA LEU A 1109 -38.63 -7.18 -6.15
C LEU A 1109 -39.12 -8.63 -6.12
N LEU A 1110 -40.41 -8.83 -6.42
CA LEU A 1110 -41.07 -10.13 -6.48
C LEU A 1110 -40.37 -11.10 -7.45
N ALA A 1111 -40.03 -10.63 -8.67
CA ALA A 1111 -39.33 -11.43 -9.68
C ALA A 1111 -37.88 -11.82 -9.30
N ASN A 1112 -37.28 -11.19 -8.29
CA ASN A 1112 -35.96 -11.55 -7.77
C ASN A 1112 -36.04 -12.48 -6.55
N ILE A 1113 -37.12 -12.42 -5.76
CA ILE A 1113 -37.33 -13.28 -4.58
C ILE A 1113 -37.47 -14.76 -4.97
N GLU A 1114 -37.98 -15.07 -6.16
CA GLU A 1114 -38.01 -16.43 -6.74
C GLU A 1114 -36.64 -17.13 -6.70
N ALA A 1115 -35.52 -16.39 -6.68
CA ALA A 1115 -34.18 -16.96 -6.56
C ALA A 1115 -33.96 -17.80 -5.29
N LEU A 1116 -34.75 -17.58 -4.23
CA LEU A 1116 -34.65 -18.32 -2.97
C LEU A 1116 -35.20 -19.75 -3.07
N ASP A 1117 -36.16 -19.99 -3.96
CA ASP A 1117 -36.78 -21.30 -4.19
C ASP A 1117 -36.09 -22.11 -5.30
N ILE A 1118 -35.17 -21.50 -6.05
CA ILE A 1118 -34.44 -22.11 -7.15
C ILE A 1118 -33.25 -22.93 -6.64
N SER A 1119 -33.14 -24.19 -7.08
CA SER A 1119 -31.92 -24.99 -6.92
C SER A 1119 -31.37 -25.42 -8.29
N LEU A 1120 -30.09 -25.17 -8.52
CA LEU A 1120 -29.41 -25.43 -9.79
C LEU A 1120 -28.56 -26.71 -9.71
N SER A 1121 -28.72 -27.60 -10.70
CA SER A 1121 -27.93 -28.83 -10.79
C SER A 1121 -26.47 -28.56 -11.21
N ALA A 1122 -25.56 -29.49 -10.92
CA ALA A 1122 -24.15 -29.36 -11.30
C ALA A 1122 -23.94 -29.19 -12.82
N ASP A 1123 -24.75 -29.86 -13.64
CA ASP A 1123 -24.70 -29.73 -15.10
C ASP A 1123 -25.20 -28.35 -15.58
N GLN A 1124 -26.23 -27.80 -14.94
CA GLN A 1124 -26.71 -26.43 -15.22
C GLN A 1124 -25.70 -25.38 -14.76
N MET A 1125 -25.11 -25.55 -13.58
CA MET A 1125 -24.03 -24.68 -13.10
C MET A 1125 -22.82 -24.70 -14.06
N LYS A 1126 -22.44 -25.89 -14.57
CA LYS A 1126 -21.38 -26.01 -15.57
C LYS A 1126 -21.76 -25.38 -16.91
N TYR A 1127 -22.99 -25.59 -17.38
CA TYR A 1127 -23.50 -24.97 -18.61
C TYR A 1127 -23.46 -23.44 -18.52
N LEU A 1128 -23.89 -22.85 -17.40
CA LEU A 1128 -23.83 -21.40 -17.15
C LEU A 1128 -22.38 -20.90 -17.06
N ASP A 1129 -21.47 -21.64 -16.41
CA ASP A 1129 -20.04 -21.33 -16.38
C ASP A 1129 -19.40 -21.34 -17.78
N ASP A 1130 -19.83 -22.23 -18.68
CA ASP A 1130 -19.32 -22.35 -20.05
C ASP A 1130 -19.78 -21.20 -20.98
N LEU A 1131 -20.84 -20.46 -20.64
CA LEU A 1131 -21.35 -19.33 -21.46
C LEU A 1131 -20.37 -18.15 -21.52
N VAL A 1132 -19.47 -18.02 -20.55
CA VAL A 1132 -18.51 -16.92 -20.42
C VAL A 1132 -17.14 -17.49 -20.04
N PRO A 1133 -16.21 -17.62 -21.01
CA PRO A 1133 -14.86 -18.10 -20.75
C PRO A 1133 -14.16 -17.32 -19.64
N PHE A 1134 -13.72 -18.05 -18.60
CA PHE A 1134 -13.10 -17.49 -17.42
C PHE A 1134 -11.60 -17.81 -17.39
N ASP A 1135 -10.76 -16.76 -17.39
CA ASP A 1135 -9.34 -16.86 -17.04
C ASP A 1135 -9.18 -16.67 -15.52
N PRO A 1136 -8.79 -17.69 -14.74
CA PRO A 1136 -8.47 -17.53 -13.32
C PRO A 1136 -7.21 -16.67 -13.09
N GLY A 1137 -6.29 -16.59 -14.07
CA GLY A 1137 -5.02 -15.88 -13.96
C GLY A 1137 -3.97 -16.60 -13.10
N PHE A 1138 -2.69 -16.26 -13.30
CA PHE A 1138 -1.60 -16.76 -12.47
C PHE A 1138 -1.65 -16.16 -11.04
N PRO A 1139 -1.40 -16.94 -9.97
CA PRO A 1139 -0.95 -18.34 -9.95
C PRO A 1139 -2.08 -19.38 -10.01
N THR A 1140 -3.33 -18.97 -9.75
CA THR A 1140 -4.51 -19.84 -9.62
C THR A 1140 -4.79 -20.71 -10.86
N SER A 1141 -4.42 -20.25 -12.06
CA SER A 1141 -4.41 -21.01 -13.32
C SER A 1141 -3.49 -22.23 -13.34
N MET A 1142 -2.50 -22.30 -12.45
CA MET A 1142 -1.55 -23.42 -12.32
C MET A 1142 -1.87 -24.33 -11.12
N ILE A 1143 -2.33 -23.75 -10.00
CA ILE A 1143 -2.48 -24.46 -8.72
C ILE A 1143 -3.93 -24.79 -8.32
N GLY A 1144 -4.94 -24.19 -8.96
CA GLY A 1144 -6.35 -24.31 -8.58
C GLY A 1144 -6.76 -23.42 -7.40
N ASP A 1145 -8.04 -23.48 -7.01
CA ASP A 1145 -8.68 -22.55 -6.04
C ASP A 1145 -8.85 -23.12 -4.61
N GLY A 1146 -8.33 -24.33 -4.37
CA GLY A 1146 -8.55 -25.09 -3.14
C GLY A 1146 -9.83 -25.96 -3.11
N THR A 1147 -10.72 -25.89 -4.11
CA THR A 1147 -11.79 -26.87 -4.34
C THR A 1147 -11.46 -27.80 -5.50
N THR A 1148 -10.65 -27.33 -6.44
CA THR A 1148 -10.13 -28.09 -7.57
C THR A 1148 -8.61 -28.26 -7.46
N SER A 1149 -8.14 -29.50 -7.46
CA SER A 1149 -6.70 -29.80 -7.40
C SER A 1149 -6.00 -29.43 -8.71
N GLY A 1150 -5.08 -28.46 -8.70
CA GLY A 1150 -4.26 -28.10 -9.87
C GLY A 1150 -3.36 -29.23 -10.36
N GLU A 1151 -2.86 -29.15 -11.60
CA GLU A 1151 -2.12 -30.23 -12.26
C GLU A 1151 -0.87 -30.68 -11.47
N PHE A 1152 -0.18 -29.72 -10.82
CA PHE A 1152 1.06 -29.96 -10.09
C PHE A 1152 0.90 -30.94 -8.91
N LEU A 1153 -0.24 -30.91 -8.21
CA LEU A 1153 -0.50 -31.76 -7.06
C LEU A 1153 -0.88 -33.20 -7.46
N ARG A 1154 -1.53 -33.38 -8.63
CA ARG A 1154 -1.96 -34.69 -9.16
C ARG A 1154 -0.79 -35.63 -9.46
N LEU A 1155 0.43 -35.10 -9.59
CA LEU A 1155 1.68 -35.86 -9.74
C LEU A 1155 2.09 -36.62 -8.46
N SER A 1156 1.40 -36.40 -7.33
CA SER A 1156 1.66 -37.07 -6.04
C SER A 1156 0.87 -38.38 -5.86
N GLY A 1157 -0.26 -38.51 -6.57
CA GLY A 1157 -1.25 -39.58 -6.40
C GLY A 1157 -2.68 -39.04 -6.57
N GLU A 1158 -3.67 -39.95 -6.54
CA GLU A 1158 -5.08 -39.57 -6.46
C GLU A 1158 -5.43 -39.10 -5.05
N VAL A 1159 -6.07 -37.94 -4.93
CA VAL A 1159 -6.56 -37.33 -3.69
C VAL A 1159 -8.00 -36.87 -3.95
N GLU A 1160 -8.90 -37.10 -3.00
CA GLU A 1160 -10.29 -36.62 -3.12
C GLU A 1160 -10.32 -35.08 -3.10
N ASN A 1161 -11.07 -34.47 -4.02
CA ASN A 1161 -11.29 -33.03 -3.98
C ASN A 1161 -12.04 -32.67 -2.69
N LYS A 1162 -11.61 -31.59 -2.03
CA LYS A 1162 -12.33 -31.06 -0.86
C LYS A 1162 -13.75 -30.68 -1.29
N PRO A 1163 -14.80 -31.13 -0.58
CA PRO A 1163 -16.14 -30.63 -0.85
C PRO A 1163 -16.15 -29.11 -0.61
N LEU A 1164 -16.89 -28.38 -1.44
CA LEU A 1164 -17.38 -27.06 -1.06
C LEU A 1164 -18.04 -27.20 0.32
N LEU A 1165 -17.75 -26.27 1.24
CA LEU A 1165 -18.47 -26.19 2.52
C LEU A 1165 -19.97 -26.13 2.21
N SER A 1166 -20.65 -27.23 2.45
CA SER A 1166 -21.99 -27.44 1.90
C SER A 1166 -22.96 -26.45 2.56
N PRO A 1167 -23.81 -25.76 1.79
CA PRO A 1167 -25.06 -25.24 2.33
C PRO A 1167 -25.76 -26.41 3.04
N VAL A 1168 -26.04 -26.27 4.34
CA VAL A 1168 -26.72 -27.33 5.09
C VAL A 1168 -28.09 -27.51 4.44
N PRO A 1169 -28.41 -28.68 3.86
CA PRO A 1169 -29.55 -28.79 2.97
C PRO A 1169 -30.85 -28.57 3.76
N HIS A 1170 -31.70 -27.65 3.28
CA HIS A 1170 -33.03 -27.37 3.83
C HIS A 1170 -33.94 -28.61 3.73
N ARG A 1171 -33.81 -29.53 4.67
CA ARG A 1171 -34.79 -30.59 4.92
C ARG A 1171 -35.86 -30.06 5.84
N ALA A 1172 -36.90 -29.46 5.23
CA ALA A 1172 -38.20 -29.30 5.84
C ALA A 1172 -38.79 -30.67 6.19
N ASN A 1173 -38.49 -31.18 7.39
CA ASN A 1173 -39.19 -32.30 7.99
C ASN A 1173 -40.32 -31.74 8.87
N ASN A 1174 -41.55 -32.17 8.61
CA ASN A 1174 -42.73 -31.79 9.38
C ASN A 1174 -42.62 -32.21 10.86
N PRO A 1175 -43.30 -31.50 11.78
CA PRO A 1175 -43.17 -31.72 13.22
C PRO A 1175 -43.86 -33.01 13.71
N SER A 1176 -43.33 -33.55 14.81
CA SER A 1176 -43.95 -34.57 15.67
C SER A 1176 -43.53 -34.35 17.12
#